data_AF-A0A523UPU9-F1
#
_entry.id   AF-A0A523UPU9-F1
#
_cell.length_a   1.000
_cell.length_b   1.000
_cell.length_c   1.000
_cell.angle_alpha   90.00
_cell.angle_beta   90.00
_cell.angle_gamma   90.00
#
_symmetry.space_group_name_H-M   'P 1'
#
loop_
_entity.id
_entity.type
_entity.pdbx_description
1 polymer ?
#
loop_
_entity_poly.entity_id
_entity_poly.type
_entity_poly.pdbx_seq_one_letter_code
_entity_poly.pdbx_strand_id
1 'polypeptide(L)'
;MSRILLKWIALFLVLAGFLSANVAFKARAYPEKPLYVSDSAMRYRYANMVSRGEQIPEVDKKLQAPEGLKVRSLLFLFQDKTIGLTYRIFSAFNPRVSFDLYLKWFVCIFSSFPVVAVFFVGSSVWKNRMSGLIAAAFYAVSIPSFERVVGHYLREEFALPFLFFSLYFFLGSIGHSQNRKAANAYGFFAGVFTFLALSSWHLSSFYFLVFLVGVAIVAFSRADLKPVMRPTLYVVGFAVLAGFLNEPLRARLFLASFSAVIGYCLVVTYAASLRFRMDRRTAAGVLIPLIIVSLVLVALLTPNRGEYGHVYSLVFSKAQFLLDKPDDPGSLSRDARLLWLGPFQSPSLFSFLYGFGAIILASIYPLGVLLRRWVRRRATQSQEIILFMSLVFFLLFLFIRRLEIFAVFFIVVLIAGIYELLRGKGLFIALSLLSVIFAFEAFKATTHLRPSPITETLRRIKRPQVERPSIHDRDRTEIFRWIERFTRADAVFLARFAVSPMIATYGQRTAVLHPIFETKHIREKVYECTSSFFRTEKELYDVCRKYGADHVLYEANQLLDNGELGDRYLTDNLKLMTDCAAFKLHFAPEGLHYFTPIFQTDYFRVFEVREKPGEQEAHYLRYSPQYDPSLFMVEEMGPSFSDSLVNVAWESIEKALGLVQHAAALAAEGGFSDAARMFNIALGLMPRLDRARLALAQCYRRIGRYDLAVAEYRKMIELDPLNVRVYIALAGNYREQNLLMRAVDVLQEGLELLPMDLNLQYRVAENYRDLGDTAEAVEYYERILEIDPSNGYARNEIERLRGITDKFQ
;
A
#
# COMPACT_ATOMS: atom_id res chain seq x y z
N MET A 1 -8.58 -31.01 -30.95
CA MET A 1 -8.67 -29.61 -30.46
C MET A 1 -8.82 -28.72 -31.69
N SER A 2 -9.90 -27.95 -31.88
CA SER A 2 -9.88 -26.97 -33.00
C SER A 2 -8.90 -25.86 -32.61
N ARG A 3 -7.90 -25.59 -33.46
CA ARG A 3 -6.97 -24.45 -33.30
C ARG A 3 -7.70 -23.12 -33.08
N ILE A 4 -8.96 -23.07 -33.51
CA ILE A 4 -9.89 -21.96 -33.39
C ILE A 4 -10.20 -21.64 -31.93
N LEU A 5 -10.52 -22.62 -31.07
CA LEU A 5 -10.87 -22.33 -29.68
C LEU A 5 -9.68 -21.79 -28.87
N LEU A 6 -8.46 -22.27 -29.15
CA LEU A 6 -7.25 -21.77 -28.50
C LEU A 6 -6.95 -20.31 -28.91
N LYS A 7 -7.20 -19.98 -30.18
CA LYS A 7 -7.12 -18.60 -30.70
C LYS A 7 -8.17 -17.69 -30.05
N TRP A 8 -9.40 -18.16 -29.85
CA TRP A 8 -10.45 -17.38 -29.19
C TRP A 8 -10.20 -17.17 -27.70
N ILE A 9 -9.66 -18.17 -26.99
CA ILE A 9 -9.24 -18.00 -25.59
C ILE A 9 -8.09 -16.99 -25.52
N ALA A 10 -7.06 -17.14 -26.35
CA ALA A 10 -5.96 -16.17 -26.41
C ALA A 10 -6.43 -14.75 -26.75
N LEU A 11 -7.34 -14.61 -27.71
CA LEU A 11 -7.92 -13.34 -28.13
C LEU A 11 -8.80 -12.72 -27.02
N PHE A 12 -9.64 -13.52 -26.36
CA PHE A 12 -10.46 -13.09 -25.23
C PHE A 12 -9.61 -12.62 -24.06
N LEU A 13 -8.46 -13.25 -23.82
CA LEU A 13 -7.54 -12.86 -22.74
C LEU A 13 -6.80 -11.55 -23.04
N VAL A 14 -6.37 -11.36 -24.29
CA VAL A 14 -5.82 -10.08 -24.73
C VAL A 14 -6.88 -8.99 -24.64
N LEU A 15 -8.12 -9.27 -25.05
CA LEU A 15 -9.25 -8.35 -24.93
C LEU A 15 -9.63 -8.07 -23.47
N ALA A 16 -9.66 -9.07 -22.59
CA ALA A 16 -9.98 -8.91 -21.18
C ALA A 16 -8.89 -8.12 -20.43
N GLY A 17 -7.62 -8.39 -20.72
CA GLY A 17 -6.50 -7.60 -20.21
C GLY A 17 -6.53 -6.16 -20.74
N PHE A 18 -6.84 -5.96 -22.03
CA PHE A 18 -6.96 -4.63 -22.64
C PHE A 18 -8.18 -3.86 -22.15
N LEU A 19 -9.30 -4.54 -21.90
CA LEU A 19 -10.52 -3.97 -21.35
C LEU A 19 -10.32 -3.59 -19.88
N SER A 20 -9.67 -4.46 -19.10
CA SER A 20 -9.31 -4.16 -17.70
C SER A 20 -8.33 -2.99 -17.61
N ALA A 21 -7.33 -2.96 -18.49
CA ALA A 21 -6.45 -1.80 -18.64
C ALA A 21 -7.25 -0.54 -19.01
N ASN A 22 -8.14 -0.59 -20.02
CA ASN A 22 -8.97 0.55 -20.40
C ASN A 22 -9.90 1.03 -19.28
N VAL A 23 -10.50 0.12 -18.52
CA VAL A 23 -11.33 0.45 -17.36
C VAL A 23 -10.48 1.13 -16.29
N ALA A 24 -9.30 0.60 -15.99
CA ALA A 24 -8.32 1.20 -15.10
C ALA A 24 -7.90 2.62 -15.56
N PHE A 25 -7.66 2.83 -16.86
CA PHE A 25 -7.32 4.13 -17.43
C PHE A 25 -8.50 5.11 -17.35
N LYS A 26 -9.72 4.69 -17.68
CA LYS A 26 -10.93 5.52 -17.63
C LYS A 26 -11.44 5.79 -16.21
N ALA A 27 -10.96 5.07 -15.21
CA ALA A 27 -11.35 5.25 -13.81
C ALA A 27 -10.55 6.34 -13.07
N ARG A 28 -9.62 7.07 -13.73
CA ARG A 28 -8.63 7.95 -13.07
C ARG A 28 -7.80 7.26 -11.97
N ALA A 29 -7.84 5.92 -11.89
CA ALA A 29 -7.27 5.14 -10.78
C ALA A 29 -5.73 5.18 -10.71
N TYR A 30 -5.07 5.78 -11.71
CA TYR A 30 -3.62 5.90 -11.74
C TYR A 30 -3.20 7.32 -12.13
N PRO A 31 -2.48 8.05 -11.26
CA PRO A 31 -1.81 9.29 -11.65
C PRO A 31 -0.82 9.04 -12.80
N GLU A 32 -0.50 10.08 -13.59
CA GLU A 32 0.44 9.98 -14.72
C GLU A 32 1.77 9.32 -14.31
N LYS A 33 2.28 9.65 -13.11
CA LYS A 33 3.36 8.95 -12.41
C LYS A 33 2.84 8.21 -11.16
N PRO A 34 2.96 6.88 -11.06
CA PRO A 34 2.54 6.15 -9.87
C PRO A 34 3.50 6.37 -8.68
N LEU A 35 2.94 6.80 -7.55
CA LEU A 35 3.63 6.85 -6.25
C LEU A 35 3.32 5.58 -5.46
N TYR A 36 4.18 4.58 -5.61
CA TYR A 36 4.09 3.35 -4.83
C TYR A 36 4.56 3.61 -3.38
N VAL A 37 4.04 2.82 -2.44
CA VAL A 37 4.39 2.89 -1.00
C VAL A 37 4.97 1.55 -0.52
N SER A 38 5.64 1.53 0.63
CA SER A 38 6.08 0.30 1.29
C SER A 38 6.89 -0.63 0.36
N ASP A 39 6.61 -1.95 0.35
CA ASP A 39 7.30 -2.94 -0.51
C ASP A 39 7.24 -2.55 -2.00
N SER A 40 6.09 -2.08 -2.49
CA SER A 40 5.93 -1.71 -3.91
C SER A 40 6.86 -0.58 -4.34
N ALA A 41 7.20 0.37 -3.46
CA ALA A 41 8.16 1.44 -3.78
C ALA A 41 9.58 0.90 -3.99
N MET A 42 10.05 0.02 -3.09
CA MET A 42 11.37 -0.62 -3.22
C MET A 42 11.47 -1.42 -4.52
N ARG A 43 10.39 -2.12 -4.86
CA ARG A 43 10.35 -2.95 -6.06
C ARG A 43 10.36 -2.12 -7.32
N TYR A 44 9.59 -1.03 -7.32
CA TYR A 44 9.57 -0.10 -8.44
C TYR A 44 10.96 0.48 -8.68
N ARG A 45 11.67 0.86 -7.60
CA ARG A 45 13.07 1.29 -7.65
C ARG A 45 13.95 0.26 -8.36
N TYR A 46 13.94 -1.02 -7.92
CA TYR A 46 14.79 -2.05 -8.53
C TYR A 46 14.41 -2.37 -9.98
N ALA A 47 13.12 -2.45 -10.30
CA ALA A 47 12.67 -2.68 -11.67
C ALA A 47 13.09 -1.52 -12.60
N ASN A 48 13.01 -0.28 -12.12
CA ASN A 48 13.45 0.92 -12.84
C ASN A 48 14.98 0.96 -13.02
N MET A 49 15.76 0.52 -12.03
CA MET A 49 17.22 0.37 -12.18
C MET A 49 17.56 -0.61 -13.32
N VAL A 50 16.95 -1.80 -13.32
CA VAL A 50 17.15 -2.80 -14.36
C VAL A 50 16.70 -2.28 -15.73
N SER A 51 15.61 -1.50 -15.78
CA SER A 51 15.09 -0.88 -17.00
C SER A 51 16.10 0.08 -17.65
N ARG A 52 16.93 0.73 -16.83
CA ARG A 52 18.02 1.64 -17.25
C ARG A 52 19.34 0.92 -17.54
N GLY A 53 19.39 -0.40 -17.35
CA GLY A 53 20.61 -1.20 -17.51
C GLY A 53 21.53 -1.18 -16.29
N GLU A 54 21.08 -0.62 -15.18
CA GLU A 54 21.82 -0.64 -13.91
C GLU A 54 21.70 -2.02 -13.24
N GLN A 55 22.71 -2.36 -12.42
CA GLN A 55 22.65 -3.58 -11.61
C GLN A 55 22.02 -3.30 -10.25
N ILE A 56 21.17 -4.22 -9.78
CA ILE A 56 20.64 -4.18 -8.41
C ILE A 56 21.80 -4.45 -7.45
N PRO A 57 22.07 -3.56 -6.48
CA PRO A 57 23.18 -3.73 -5.54
C PRO A 57 22.95 -4.95 -4.66
N GLU A 58 24.04 -5.58 -4.23
CA GLU A 58 23.96 -6.69 -3.27
C GLU A 58 23.50 -6.20 -1.88
N VAL A 59 24.00 -5.02 -1.47
CA VAL A 59 23.56 -4.29 -0.29
C VAL A 59 23.10 -2.89 -0.73
N ASP A 60 21.81 -2.60 -0.59
CA ASP A 60 21.28 -1.26 -0.86
C ASP A 60 21.50 -0.37 0.37
N LYS A 61 22.50 0.52 0.28
CA LYS A 61 22.84 1.46 1.35
C LYS A 61 21.80 2.58 1.54
N LYS A 62 20.87 2.78 0.60
CA LYS A 62 19.79 3.77 0.75
C LYS A 62 18.67 3.29 1.68
N LEU A 63 18.69 2.02 2.09
CA LEU A 63 17.68 1.43 2.96
C LEU A 63 18.37 0.73 4.13
N GLN A 64 17.72 0.68 5.29
CA GLN A 64 18.27 0.05 6.50
C GLN A 64 19.56 0.73 6.96
N ALA A 65 19.61 2.06 7.04
CA ALA A 65 20.81 2.75 7.50
C ALA A 65 21.07 2.53 9.00
N PRO A 66 22.34 2.35 9.44
CA PRO A 66 23.56 2.42 8.64
C PRO A 66 23.97 1.08 7.99
N GLU A 67 23.31 -0.04 8.30
CA GLU A 67 23.78 -1.39 7.95
C GLU A 67 23.65 -1.71 6.45
N GLY A 68 22.65 -1.13 5.78
CA GLY A 68 22.29 -1.42 4.41
C GLY A 68 21.40 -2.66 4.27
N LEU A 69 20.46 -2.63 3.33
CA LEU A 69 19.56 -3.75 3.07
C LEU A 69 20.26 -4.84 2.25
N LYS A 70 20.40 -6.05 2.80
CA LYS A 70 20.95 -7.23 2.09
C LYS A 70 19.97 -7.78 1.05
N VAL A 71 19.91 -7.13 -0.11
CA VAL A 71 18.89 -7.31 -1.15
C VAL A 71 18.74 -8.78 -1.58
N ARG A 72 19.84 -9.45 -1.95
CA ARG A 72 19.78 -10.82 -2.49
C ARG A 72 19.38 -11.89 -1.47
N SER A 73 19.63 -11.64 -0.19
CA SER A 73 19.27 -12.56 0.89
C SER A 73 17.82 -12.40 1.36
N LEU A 74 17.26 -11.19 1.24
CA LEU A 74 15.94 -10.86 1.79
C LEU A 74 14.84 -10.80 0.72
N LEU A 75 15.17 -10.43 -0.52
CA LEU A 75 14.20 -10.10 -1.56
C LEU A 75 14.22 -11.08 -2.74
N PHE A 76 13.03 -11.43 -3.22
CA PHE A 76 12.85 -12.20 -4.45
C PHE A 76 12.80 -11.23 -5.64
N LEU A 77 13.89 -11.16 -6.39
CA LEU A 77 14.10 -10.16 -7.47
C LEU A 77 13.59 -10.62 -8.84
N PHE A 78 12.97 -11.80 -8.94
CA PHE A 78 12.63 -12.39 -10.23
C PHE A 78 11.65 -11.49 -11.03
N GLN A 79 10.57 -11.03 -10.40
CA GLN A 79 9.63 -10.09 -11.01
C GLN A 79 10.28 -8.77 -11.43
N ASP A 80 11.09 -8.18 -10.56
CA ASP A 80 11.68 -6.85 -10.79
C ASP A 80 12.66 -6.89 -11.97
N LYS A 81 13.47 -7.96 -12.04
CA LYS A 81 14.36 -8.24 -13.17
C LYS A 81 13.58 -8.52 -14.46
N THR A 82 12.52 -9.34 -14.40
CA THR A 82 11.70 -9.64 -15.58
C THR A 82 11.16 -8.34 -16.17
N ILE A 83 10.52 -7.50 -15.36
CA ILE A 83 9.91 -6.24 -15.80
C ILE A 83 10.93 -5.30 -16.41
N GLY A 84 12.07 -5.07 -15.75
CA GLY A 84 13.10 -4.18 -16.26
C GLY A 84 13.72 -4.68 -17.57
N LEU A 85 14.00 -5.98 -17.67
CA LEU A 85 14.54 -6.58 -18.90
C LEU A 85 13.55 -6.57 -20.06
N THR A 86 12.29 -6.90 -19.80
CA THR A 86 11.26 -6.88 -20.84
C THR A 86 10.92 -5.46 -21.29
N TYR A 87 11.02 -4.47 -20.39
CA TYR A 87 10.93 -3.06 -20.80
C TYR A 87 12.06 -2.67 -21.74
N ARG A 88 13.32 -3.04 -21.46
CA ARG A 88 14.46 -2.71 -22.33
C ARG A 88 14.29 -3.26 -23.74
N ILE A 89 13.78 -4.48 -23.86
CA ILE A 89 13.46 -5.08 -25.16
C ILE A 89 12.32 -4.28 -25.82
N PHE A 90 11.27 -3.97 -25.07
CA PHE A 90 10.11 -3.24 -25.60
C PHE A 90 10.44 -1.81 -26.04
N SER A 91 11.20 -1.07 -25.25
CA SER A 91 11.58 0.32 -25.50
C SER A 91 12.50 0.45 -26.72
N ALA A 92 13.25 -0.60 -27.06
CA ALA A 92 14.04 -0.65 -28.30
C ALA A 92 13.16 -0.58 -29.56
N PHE A 93 11.93 -1.09 -29.50
CA PHE A 93 10.96 -1.03 -30.61
C PHE A 93 9.97 0.14 -30.47
N ASN A 94 9.68 0.59 -29.25
CA ASN A 94 8.69 1.63 -28.96
C ASN A 94 9.21 2.65 -27.93
N PRO A 95 10.14 3.54 -28.32
CA PRO A 95 10.82 4.46 -27.39
C PRO A 95 9.89 5.54 -26.81
N ARG A 96 8.71 5.76 -27.39
CA ARG A 96 7.73 6.75 -26.91
C ARG A 96 7.00 6.33 -25.63
N VAL A 97 7.07 5.05 -25.25
CA VAL A 97 6.37 4.53 -24.06
C VAL A 97 7.30 4.60 -22.85
N SER A 98 6.88 5.36 -21.84
CA SER A 98 7.61 5.46 -20.57
C SER A 98 7.60 4.14 -19.80
N PHE A 99 8.61 3.94 -18.95
CA PHE A 99 8.69 2.78 -18.06
C PHE A 99 7.44 2.65 -17.18
N ASP A 100 6.92 3.77 -16.67
CA ASP A 100 5.72 3.81 -15.84
C ASP A 100 4.49 3.30 -16.57
N LEU A 101 4.32 3.70 -17.85
CA LEU A 101 3.20 3.24 -18.67
C LEU A 101 3.35 1.76 -19.02
N TYR A 102 4.56 1.32 -19.34
CA TYR A 102 4.86 -0.09 -19.60
C TYR A 102 4.56 -0.96 -18.37
N LEU A 103 5.03 -0.54 -17.19
CA LEU A 103 4.83 -1.27 -15.94
C LEU A 103 3.33 -1.47 -15.65
N LYS A 104 2.52 -0.41 -15.84
CA LYS A 104 1.06 -0.49 -15.69
C LYS A 104 0.46 -1.56 -16.61
N TRP A 105 0.81 -1.56 -17.89
CA TRP A 105 0.33 -2.58 -18.83
C TRP A 105 0.81 -3.98 -18.49
N PHE A 106 2.10 -4.10 -18.14
CA PHE A 106 2.70 -5.38 -17.77
C PHE A 106 1.94 -6.00 -16.61
N VAL A 107 1.71 -5.26 -15.54
CA VAL A 107 0.98 -5.74 -14.36
C VAL A 107 -0.45 -6.14 -14.73
N CYS A 108 -1.22 -5.30 -15.43
CA CYS A 108 -2.60 -5.63 -15.81
C CYS A 108 -2.67 -6.92 -16.64
N ILE A 109 -1.78 -7.07 -17.64
CA ILE A 109 -1.73 -8.24 -18.51
C ILE A 109 -1.30 -9.48 -17.70
N PHE A 110 -0.24 -9.34 -16.90
CA PHE A 110 0.33 -10.46 -16.15
C PHE A 110 -0.63 -10.97 -15.06
N SER A 111 -1.27 -10.06 -14.32
CA SER A 111 -2.30 -10.35 -13.32
C SER A 111 -3.57 -10.97 -13.90
N SER A 112 -3.76 -10.94 -15.23
CA SER A 112 -4.89 -11.61 -15.90
C SER A 112 -4.65 -13.09 -16.21
N PHE A 113 -3.39 -13.57 -16.22
CA PHE A 113 -3.08 -14.98 -16.48
C PHE A 113 -3.69 -16.00 -15.51
N PRO A 114 -3.94 -15.71 -14.21
CA PRO A 114 -4.61 -16.63 -13.32
C PRO A 114 -5.98 -17.10 -13.85
N VAL A 115 -6.73 -16.23 -14.57
CA VAL A 115 -8.01 -16.58 -15.23
C VAL A 115 -7.84 -17.79 -16.17
N VAL A 116 -6.72 -17.84 -16.88
CA VAL A 116 -6.36 -18.92 -17.81
C VAL A 116 -6.11 -20.22 -17.06
N ALA A 117 -5.32 -20.13 -15.99
CA ALA A 117 -5.02 -21.29 -15.16
C ALA A 117 -6.30 -21.84 -14.52
N VAL A 118 -7.20 -20.98 -14.03
CA VAL A 118 -8.52 -21.36 -13.51
C VAL A 118 -9.34 -22.11 -14.56
N PHE A 119 -9.40 -21.60 -15.81
CA PHE A 119 -10.09 -22.28 -16.91
C PHE A 119 -9.57 -23.71 -17.09
N PHE A 120 -8.25 -23.88 -17.12
CA PHE A 120 -7.62 -25.17 -17.34
C PHE A 120 -7.78 -26.12 -16.15
N VAL A 121 -7.67 -25.63 -14.91
CA VAL A 121 -7.93 -26.39 -13.69
C VAL A 121 -9.38 -26.85 -13.64
N GLY A 122 -10.34 -25.93 -13.81
CA GLY A 122 -11.78 -26.26 -13.82
C GLY A 122 -12.12 -27.28 -14.91
N SER A 123 -11.55 -27.12 -16.11
CA SER A 123 -11.71 -28.08 -17.22
C SER A 123 -11.14 -29.46 -16.90
N SER A 124 -10.00 -29.52 -16.23
CA SER A 124 -9.32 -30.76 -15.88
C SER A 124 -10.04 -31.52 -14.77
N VAL A 125 -10.49 -30.80 -13.72
CA VAL A 125 -11.15 -31.36 -12.53
C VAL A 125 -12.53 -31.94 -12.87
N TRP A 126 -13.31 -31.22 -13.68
CA TRP A 126 -14.67 -31.62 -14.07
C TRP A 126 -14.73 -32.32 -15.43
N LYS A 127 -13.59 -32.48 -16.12
CA LYS A 127 -13.47 -33.07 -17.45
C LYS A 127 -14.37 -32.41 -18.51
N ASN A 128 -14.67 -31.12 -18.33
CA ASN A 128 -15.61 -30.38 -19.17
C ASN A 128 -15.14 -28.94 -19.39
N ARG A 129 -15.09 -28.51 -20.66
CA ARG A 129 -14.64 -27.15 -21.01
C ARG A 129 -15.61 -26.06 -20.57
N MET A 130 -16.91 -26.35 -20.54
CA MET A 130 -17.91 -25.38 -20.06
C MET A 130 -17.75 -25.11 -18.57
N SER A 131 -17.46 -26.14 -17.77
CA SER A 131 -17.07 -25.99 -16.36
C SER A 131 -15.84 -25.07 -16.23
N GLY A 132 -14.83 -25.27 -17.07
CA GLY A 132 -13.67 -24.36 -17.10
C GLY A 132 -14.05 -22.90 -17.41
N LEU A 133 -14.91 -22.67 -18.41
CA LEU A 133 -15.37 -21.32 -18.76
C LEU A 133 -16.13 -20.66 -17.60
N ILE A 134 -17.00 -21.41 -16.91
CA ILE A 134 -17.73 -20.93 -15.74
C ILE A 134 -16.73 -20.54 -14.63
N ALA A 135 -15.76 -21.39 -14.30
CA ALA A 135 -14.76 -21.08 -13.26
C ALA A 135 -14.00 -19.79 -13.60
N ALA A 136 -13.53 -19.66 -14.85
CA ALA A 136 -12.76 -18.51 -15.29
C ALA A 136 -13.58 -17.22 -15.31
N ALA A 137 -14.83 -17.29 -15.75
CA ALA A 137 -15.74 -16.15 -15.75
C ALA A 137 -15.99 -15.64 -14.32
N PHE A 138 -16.34 -16.54 -13.39
CA PHE A 138 -16.55 -16.18 -11.98
C PHE A 138 -15.29 -15.65 -11.31
N TYR A 139 -14.13 -16.24 -11.60
CA TYR A 139 -12.87 -15.73 -11.08
C TYR A 139 -12.61 -14.30 -11.55
N ALA A 140 -12.77 -14.03 -12.85
CA ALA A 140 -12.49 -12.72 -13.46
C ALA A 140 -13.35 -11.58 -12.91
N VAL A 141 -14.58 -11.86 -12.47
CA VAL A 141 -15.49 -10.85 -11.90
C VAL A 141 -15.50 -10.82 -10.37
N SER A 142 -14.80 -11.73 -9.70
CA SER A 142 -14.71 -11.73 -8.25
C SER A 142 -13.88 -10.55 -7.75
N ILE A 143 -14.36 -9.85 -6.71
CA ILE A 143 -13.65 -8.70 -6.12
C ILE A 143 -12.19 -9.01 -5.78
N PRO A 144 -11.86 -10.13 -5.09
CA PRO A 144 -10.47 -10.41 -4.73
C PRO A 144 -9.52 -10.62 -5.92
N SER A 145 -10.05 -11.13 -7.05
CA SER A 145 -9.26 -11.23 -8.28
C SER A 145 -9.20 -9.90 -9.03
N PHE A 146 -10.29 -9.15 -9.04
CA PHE A 146 -10.43 -7.92 -9.81
C PHE A 146 -9.54 -6.79 -9.27
N GLU A 147 -9.49 -6.61 -7.93
CA GLU A 147 -8.60 -5.63 -7.28
C GLU A 147 -7.13 -5.83 -7.68
N ARG A 148 -6.69 -7.08 -7.87
CA ARG A 148 -5.30 -7.42 -8.25
C ARG A 148 -4.94 -7.11 -9.70
N VAL A 149 -5.94 -6.89 -10.55
CA VAL A 149 -5.74 -6.43 -11.93
C VAL A 149 -5.67 -4.89 -11.97
N VAL A 150 -6.21 -4.21 -10.95
CA VAL A 150 -6.36 -2.76 -10.92
C VAL A 150 -5.82 -2.17 -9.62
N GLY A 151 -4.54 -1.83 -9.58
CA GLY A 151 -4.03 -0.81 -8.66
C GLY A 151 -2.71 -1.15 -7.99
N HIS A 152 -2.26 -2.40 -8.08
CA HIS A 152 -1.25 -2.92 -7.18
C HIS A 152 -0.01 -3.41 -7.93
N TYR A 153 1.15 -3.26 -7.31
CA TYR A 153 2.42 -3.80 -7.80
C TYR A 153 2.99 -4.70 -6.70
N LEU A 154 2.42 -5.90 -6.57
CA LEU A 154 2.70 -6.84 -5.48
C LEU A 154 3.40 -8.11 -5.99
N ARG A 155 4.02 -8.87 -5.07
CA ARG A 155 4.74 -10.13 -5.39
C ARG A 155 3.80 -11.25 -5.79
N GLU A 156 2.62 -11.25 -5.18
CA GLU A 156 1.62 -12.30 -5.31
C GLU A 156 1.04 -12.33 -6.73
N GLU A 157 0.75 -11.16 -7.30
CA GLU A 157 0.25 -10.99 -8.67
C GLU A 157 1.14 -11.68 -9.70
N PHE A 158 2.45 -11.62 -9.47
CA PHE A 158 3.42 -12.26 -10.34
C PHE A 158 3.60 -13.76 -10.06
N ALA A 159 3.41 -14.21 -8.82
CA ALA A 159 3.57 -15.62 -8.45
C ALA A 159 2.32 -16.48 -8.73
N LEU A 160 1.12 -15.90 -8.63
CA LEU A 160 -0.15 -16.62 -8.75
C LEU A 160 -0.33 -17.38 -10.07
N PRO A 161 0.00 -16.80 -11.24
CA PRO A 161 -0.03 -17.56 -12.49
C PRO A 161 0.79 -18.83 -12.40
N PHE A 162 2.00 -18.75 -11.85
CA PHE A 162 2.89 -19.90 -11.73
C PHE A 162 2.34 -20.96 -10.78
N LEU A 163 1.79 -20.56 -9.63
CA LEU A 163 1.15 -21.48 -8.68
C LEU A 163 -0.03 -22.22 -9.31
N PHE A 164 -0.91 -21.51 -9.99
CA PHE A 164 -2.12 -22.11 -10.57
C PHE A 164 -1.81 -22.96 -11.81
N PHE A 165 -0.82 -22.58 -12.63
CA PHE A 165 -0.34 -23.44 -13.71
C PHE A 165 0.36 -24.69 -13.16
N SER A 166 1.15 -24.58 -12.09
CA SER A 166 1.73 -25.74 -11.42
C SER A 166 0.64 -26.75 -11.03
N LEU A 167 -0.44 -26.28 -10.38
CA LEU A 167 -1.59 -27.12 -10.04
C LEU A 167 -2.26 -27.73 -11.28
N TYR A 168 -2.51 -26.93 -12.32
CA TYR A 168 -3.07 -27.45 -13.58
C TYR A 168 -2.25 -28.60 -14.14
N PHE A 169 -0.93 -28.39 -14.27
CA PHE A 169 -0.04 -29.40 -14.84
C PHE A 169 0.05 -30.63 -13.94
N PHE A 170 0.04 -30.45 -12.62
CA PHE A 170 0.00 -31.54 -11.64
C PHE A 170 -1.26 -32.41 -11.80
N LEU A 171 -2.44 -31.78 -11.84
CA LEU A 171 -3.71 -32.48 -12.05
C LEU A 171 -3.80 -33.11 -13.44
N GLY A 172 -3.21 -32.47 -14.46
CA GLY A 172 -3.09 -33.01 -15.81
C GLY A 172 -2.25 -34.29 -15.87
N SER A 173 -1.19 -34.37 -15.06
CA SER A 173 -0.36 -35.58 -14.94
C SER A 173 -1.14 -36.75 -14.36
N ILE A 174 -1.94 -36.51 -13.30
CA ILE A 174 -2.85 -37.51 -12.71
C ILE A 174 -3.87 -37.98 -13.76
N GLY A 175 -4.48 -37.04 -14.48
CA GLY A 175 -5.50 -37.32 -15.50
C GLY A 175 -4.98 -38.17 -16.67
N HIS A 176 -3.69 -38.05 -17.02
CA HIS A 176 -3.04 -38.82 -18.08
C HIS A 176 -2.22 -40.01 -17.56
N SER A 177 -2.49 -40.50 -16.35
CA SER A 177 -1.72 -41.57 -15.69
C SER A 177 -1.51 -42.85 -16.55
N GLN A 178 -2.43 -43.14 -17.46
CA GLN A 178 -2.35 -44.25 -18.43
C GLN A 178 -1.34 -44.00 -19.56
N ASN A 179 -1.14 -42.74 -19.98
CA ASN A 179 -0.14 -42.35 -20.96
C ASN A 179 1.12 -41.80 -20.27
N ARG A 180 2.12 -42.66 -20.06
CA ARG A 180 3.35 -42.32 -19.33
C ARG A 180 4.09 -41.11 -19.90
N LYS A 181 4.18 -40.98 -21.22
CA LYS A 181 4.86 -39.84 -21.86
C LYS A 181 4.15 -38.52 -21.55
N ALA A 182 2.83 -38.50 -21.71
CA ALA A 182 2.02 -37.33 -21.38
C ALA A 182 2.10 -37.01 -19.88
N ALA A 183 1.90 -38.00 -19.00
CA ALA A 183 1.95 -37.81 -17.56
C ALA A 183 3.30 -37.22 -17.09
N ASN A 184 4.42 -37.68 -17.64
CA ASN A 184 5.74 -37.15 -17.32
C ASN A 184 5.94 -35.72 -17.85
N ALA A 185 5.46 -35.41 -19.06
CA ALA A 185 5.53 -34.05 -19.59
C ALA A 185 4.74 -33.06 -18.71
N TYR A 186 3.50 -33.43 -18.35
CA TYR A 186 2.69 -32.66 -17.40
C TYR A 186 3.39 -32.53 -16.03
N GLY A 187 3.96 -33.62 -15.50
CA GLY A 187 4.70 -33.59 -14.23
C GLY A 187 5.92 -32.66 -14.27
N PHE A 188 6.69 -32.71 -15.36
CA PHE A 188 7.84 -31.82 -15.57
C PHE A 188 7.44 -30.35 -15.57
N PHE A 189 6.39 -29.97 -16.31
CA PHE A 189 5.89 -28.59 -16.31
C PHE A 189 5.34 -28.17 -14.95
N ALA A 190 4.67 -29.06 -14.21
CA ALA A 190 4.27 -28.79 -12.83
C ALA A 190 5.49 -28.43 -11.95
N GLY A 191 6.60 -29.17 -12.12
CA GLY A 191 7.87 -28.85 -11.48
C GLY A 191 8.45 -27.49 -11.89
N VAL A 192 8.54 -27.21 -13.20
CA VAL A 192 9.03 -25.91 -13.71
C VAL A 192 8.24 -24.74 -13.14
N PHE A 193 6.91 -24.82 -13.15
CA PHE A 193 6.06 -23.76 -12.61
C PHE A 193 6.17 -23.65 -11.07
N THR A 194 6.41 -24.75 -10.37
CA THR A 194 6.73 -24.72 -8.92
C THR A 194 8.04 -23.98 -8.66
N PHE A 195 9.08 -24.25 -9.45
CA PHE A 195 10.35 -23.53 -9.36
C PHE A 195 10.15 -22.02 -9.57
N LEU A 196 9.41 -21.62 -10.60
CA LEU A 196 9.13 -20.22 -10.88
C LEU A 196 8.34 -19.56 -9.75
N ALA A 197 7.32 -20.23 -9.22
CA ALA A 197 6.53 -19.71 -8.10
C ALA A 197 7.37 -19.50 -6.82
N LEU A 198 8.20 -20.48 -6.45
CA LEU A 198 9.10 -20.39 -5.30
C LEU A 198 10.18 -19.32 -5.50
N SER A 199 10.61 -19.08 -6.74
CA SER A 199 11.58 -18.03 -7.10
C SER A 199 10.95 -16.62 -7.15
N SER A 200 9.62 -16.53 -7.14
CA SER A 200 8.88 -15.25 -7.27
C SER A 200 8.44 -14.69 -5.92
N TRP A 201 8.02 -15.55 -4.99
CA TRP A 201 7.34 -15.12 -3.80
C TRP A 201 7.54 -16.08 -2.63
N HIS A 202 7.95 -15.53 -1.48
CA HIS A 202 8.14 -16.31 -0.25
C HIS A 202 6.89 -17.10 0.18
N LEU A 203 5.67 -16.54 0.10
CA LEU A 203 4.44 -17.25 0.52
C LEU A 203 4.10 -18.44 -0.38
N SER A 204 4.76 -18.59 -1.53
CA SER A 204 4.66 -19.81 -2.35
C SER A 204 5.12 -21.04 -1.56
N SER A 205 6.06 -20.91 -0.61
CA SER A 205 6.47 -22.00 0.29
C SER A 205 5.34 -22.45 1.22
N PHE A 206 4.55 -21.51 1.74
CA PHE A 206 3.37 -21.80 2.55
C PHE A 206 2.25 -22.46 1.73
N TYR A 207 1.97 -21.97 0.52
CA TYR A 207 1.07 -22.66 -0.40
C TYR A 207 1.57 -24.08 -0.69
N PHE A 208 2.88 -24.22 -0.91
CA PHE A 208 3.51 -25.50 -1.22
C PHE A 208 3.39 -26.50 -0.06
N LEU A 209 3.54 -26.03 1.18
CA LEU A 209 3.29 -26.81 2.39
C LEU A 209 1.86 -27.36 2.42
N VAL A 210 0.86 -26.48 2.31
CA VAL A 210 -0.56 -26.87 2.29
C VAL A 210 -0.83 -27.84 1.14
N PHE A 211 -0.25 -27.56 -0.04
CA PHE A 211 -0.36 -28.40 -1.22
C PHE A 211 0.14 -29.83 -0.96
N LEU A 212 1.36 -29.98 -0.42
CA LEU A 212 1.95 -31.28 -0.15
C LEU A 212 1.21 -32.05 0.95
N VAL A 213 0.68 -31.38 1.97
CA VAL A 213 -0.19 -32.01 2.97
C VAL A 213 -1.45 -32.58 2.32
N GLY A 214 -2.09 -31.82 1.42
CA GLY A 214 -3.23 -32.32 0.65
C GLY A 214 -2.88 -33.51 -0.25
N VAL A 215 -1.72 -33.44 -0.92
CA VAL A 215 -1.19 -34.56 -1.71
C VAL A 215 -0.94 -35.80 -0.84
N ALA A 216 -0.39 -35.65 0.35
CA ALA A 216 -0.19 -36.74 1.30
C ALA A 216 -1.52 -37.42 1.65
N ILE A 217 -2.52 -36.64 2.03
CA ILE A 217 -3.85 -37.15 2.38
C ILE A 217 -4.45 -37.94 1.21
N VAL A 218 -4.37 -37.42 -0.02
CA VAL A 218 -4.93 -38.08 -1.22
C VAL A 218 -4.14 -39.30 -1.66
N ALA A 219 -2.81 -39.26 -1.55
CA ALA A 219 -1.96 -40.40 -1.90
C ALA A 219 -2.34 -41.60 -1.03
N PHE A 220 -2.39 -41.42 0.29
CA PHE A 220 -2.60 -42.53 1.23
C PHE A 220 -4.08 -42.85 1.51
N SER A 221 -5.04 -42.07 0.98
CA SER A 221 -6.47 -42.42 1.02
C SER A 221 -6.86 -43.49 -0.03
N ARG A 222 -6.09 -43.62 -1.13
CA ARG A 222 -6.39 -44.47 -2.29
C ARG A 222 -5.51 -45.72 -2.36
N ALA A 223 -5.89 -46.66 -3.24
CA ALA A 223 -5.16 -47.91 -3.43
C ALA A 223 -3.94 -47.77 -4.34
N ASP A 224 -4.02 -46.91 -5.37
CA ASP A 224 -2.91 -46.65 -6.29
C ASP A 224 -2.27 -45.28 -6.02
N LEU A 225 -1.02 -45.32 -5.55
CA LEU A 225 -0.18 -44.17 -5.22
C LEU A 225 0.45 -43.54 -6.47
N LYS A 226 0.65 -44.32 -7.55
CA LYS A 226 1.47 -43.92 -8.71
C LYS A 226 0.96 -42.66 -9.41
N PRO A 227 -0.36 -42.46 -9.66
CA PRO A 227 -0.85 -41.29 -10.39
C PRO A 227 -0.52 -39.97 -9.69
N VAL A 228 -0.58 -39.96 -8.35
CA VAL A 228 -0.32 -38.76 -7.54
C VAL A 228 1.17 -38.58 -7.26
N MET A 229 1.89 -39.67 -6.99
CA MET A 229 3.31 -39.59 -6.66
C MET A 229 4.20 -39.25 -7.85
N ARG A 230 3.82 -39.61 -9.08
CA ARG A 230 4.59 -39.25 -10.29
C ARG A 230 4.82 -37.74 -10.45
N PRO A 231 3.78 -36.88 -10.52
CA PRO A 231 4.00 -35.44 -10.59
C PRO A 231 4.60 -34.86 -9.30
N THR A 232 4.35 -35.51 -8.14
CA THR A 232 4.96 -35.10 -6.86
C THR A 232 6.49 -35.19 -6.90
N LEU A 233 7.07 -36.21 -7.53
CA LEU A 233 8.53 -36.32 -7.69
C LEU A 233 9.13 -35.12 -8.44
N TYR A 234 8.48 -34.69 -9.53
CA TYR A 234 8.93 -33.51 -10.29
C TYR A 234 8.78 -32.23 -9.45
N VAL A 235 7.63 -32.04 -8.84
CA VAL A 235 7.34 -30.86 -8.04
C VAL A 235 8.32 -30.73 -6.86
N VAL A 236 8.57 -31.81 -6.11
CA VAL A 236 9.56 -31.82 -5.02
C VAL A 236 10.98 -31.64 -5.56
N GLY A 237 11.35 -32.30 -6.66
CA GLY A 237 12.69 -32.16 -7.25
C GLY A 237 12.99 -30.73 -7.72
N PHE A 238 12.03 -30.07 -8.36
CA PHE A 238 12.16 -28.67 -8.77
C PHE A 238 12.09 -27.70 -7.58
N ALA A 239 11.35 -28.03 -6.50
CA ALA A 239 11.40 -27.26 -5.27
C ALA A 239 12.78 -27.33 -4.61
N VAL A 240 13.42 -28.51 -4.59
CA VAL A 240 14.81 -28.68 -4.12
C VAL A 240 15.77 -27.86 -4.99
N LEU A 241 15.61 -27.93 -6.31
CA LEU A 241 16.41 -27.12 -7.24
C LEU A 241 16.23 -25.61 -6.96
N ALA A 242 15.00 -25.16 -6.70
CA ALA A 242 14.73 -23.78 -6.31
C ALA A 242 15.46 -23.41 -5.02
N GLY A 243 15.45 -24.30 -4.02
CA GLY A 243 16.16 -24.12 -2.76
C GLY A 243 17.67 -23.97 -2.92
N PHE A 244 18.30 -24.62 -3.90
CA PHE A 244 19.73 -24.46 -4.19
C PHE A 244 20.07 -23.22 -5.02
N LEU A 245 19.25 -22.90 -6.02
CA LEU A 245 19.54 -21.84 -6.99
C LEU A 245 19.11 -20.44 -6.53
N ASN A 246 18.09 -20.34 -5.67
CA ASN A 246 17.60 -19.05 -5.20
C ASN A 246 18.23 -18.66 -3.87
N GLU A 247 18.98 -17.58 -3.87
CA GLU A 247 19.65 -17.05 -2.69
C GLU A 247 18.70 -16.72 -1.52
N PRO A 248 17.51 -16.09 -1.74
CA PRO A 248 16.56 -15.86 -0.64
C PRO A 248 16.06 -17.15 0.02
N LEU A 249 15.91 -18.24 -0.74
CA LEU A 249 15.49 -19.54 -0.20
C LEU A 249 16.61 -20.19 0.61
N ARG A 250 17.87 -20.07 0.16
CA ARG A 250 19.04 -20.52 0.92
C ARG A 250 19.20 -19.76 2.24
N ALA A 251 19.06 -18.44 2.20
CA ALA A 251 19.17 -17.58 3.38
C ALA A 251 18.13 -17.94 4.46
N ARG A 252 16.97 -18.48 4.05
CA ARG A 252 15.88 -18.93 4.92
C ARG A 252 15.92 -20.41 5.28
N LEU A 253 16.97 -21.12 4.85
CA LEU A 253 17.11 -22.57 5.04
C LEU A 253 15.90 -23.35 4.48
N PHE A 254 15.36 -22.94 3.32
CA PHE A 254 14.19 -23.56 2.71
C PHE A 254 14.29 -25.09 2.59
N LEU A 255 15.48 -25.63 2.28
CA LEU A 255 15.70 -27.08 2.17
C LEU A 255 15.53 -27.83 3.51
N ALA A 256 15.61 -27.13 4.63
CA ALA A 256 15.31 -27.61 5.98
C ALA A 256 13.96 -27.10 6.51
N SER A 257 13.13 -26.47 5.66
CA SER A 257 11.79 -26.01 6.04
C SER A 257 10.80 -27.16 6.19
N PHE A 258 9.69 -26.90 6.90
CA PHE A 258 8.57 -27.85 6.97
C PHE A 258 8.04 -28.25 5.59
N SER A 259 7.99 -27.31 4.64
CA SER A 259 7.49 -27.57 3.28
C SER A 259 8.39 -28.56 2.53
N ALA A 260 9.70 -28.39 2.59
CA ALA A 260 10.67 -29.27 1.95
C ALA A 260 10.69 -30.66 2.60
N VAL A 261 10.68 -30.70 3.94
CA VAL A 261 10.74 -31.94 4.73
C VAL A 261 9.52 -32.83 4.48
N ILE A 262 8.31 -32.28 4.42
CA ILE A 262 7.12 -33.06 4.04
C ILE A 262 7.27 -33.63 2.63
N GLY A 263 7.83 -32.85 1.70
CA GLY A 263 8.18 -33.31 0.35
C GLY A 263 9.13 -34.51 0.38
N TYR A 264 10.20 -34.45 1.17
CA TYR A 264 11.15 -35.56 1.33
C TYR A 264 10.48 -36.80 1.92
N CYS A 265 9.68 -36.63 2.97
CA CYS A 265 8.96 -37.72 3.61
C CYS A 265 8.05 -38.45 2.61
N LEU A 266 7.36 -37.71 1.74
CA LEU A 266 6.54 -38.29 0.67
C LEU A 266 7.35 -39.07 -0.34
N VAL A 267 8.48 -38.53 -0.81
CA VAL A 267 9.37 -39.20 -1.78
C VAL A 267 9.98 -40.46 -1.18
N VAL A 268 10.50 -40.39 0.05
CA VAL A 268 11.11 -41.51 0.77
C VAL A 268 10.09 -42.61 1.03
N THR A 269 8.90 -42.26 1.54
CA THR A 269 7.83 -43.22 1.78
C THR A 269 7.39 -43.90 0.49
N TYR A 270 7.26 -43.16 -0.61
CA TYR A 270 6.91 -43.73 -1.90
C TYR A 270 8.00 -44.69 -2.41
N ALA A 271 9.27 -44.32 -2.33
CA ALA A 271 10.38 -45.20 -2.70
C ALA A 271 10.40 -46.48 -1.85
N ALA A 272 10.21 -46.37 -0.53
CA ALA A 272 10.10 -47.50 0.38
C ALA A 272 8.90 -48.39 0.01
N SER A 273 7.75 -47.79 -0.32
CA SER A 273 6.56 -48.55 -0.71
C SER A 273 6.78 -49.40 -1.96
N LEU A 274 7.56 -48.90 -2.93
CA LEU A 274 7.94 -49.63 -4.13
C LEU A 274 8.98 -50.73 -3.83
N ARG A 275 9.98 -50.42 -2.99
CA ARG A 275 11.10 -51.33 -2.68
C ARG A 275 10.66 -52.53 -1.82
N PHE A 276 9.80 -52.28 -0.83
CA PHE A 276 9.33 -53.26 0.15
C PHE A 276 7.91 -53.77 -0.13
N ARG A 277 7.31 -53.35 -1.25
CA ARG A 277 5.93 -53.72 -1.64
C ARG A 277 4.92 -53.45 -0.51
N MET A 278 5.06 -52.30 0.16
CA MET A 278 4.18 -51.93 1.26
C MET A 278 2.76 -51.68 0.73
N ASP A 279 1.77 -52.18 1.46
CA ASP A 279 0.39 -51.76 1.25
C ASP A 279 0.19 -50.30 1.74
N ARG A 280 -0.92 -49.68 1.37
CA ARG A 280 -1.16 -48.27 1.70
C ARG A 280 -1.22 -48.00 3.21
N ARG A 281 -1.68 -48.96 4.02
CA ARG A 281 -1.80 -48.79 5.47
C ARG A 281 -0.43 -48.80 6.11
N THR A 282 0.42 -49.73 5.71
CA THR A 282 1.82 -49.79 6.14
C THR A 282 2.56 -48.54 5.69
N ALA A 283 2.40 -48.12 4.44
CA ALA A 283 3.06 -46.91 3.94
C ALA A 283 2.59 -45.63 4.67
N ALA A 284 1.30 -45.51 4.99
CA ALA A 284 0.79 -44.43 5.84
C ALA A 284 1.33 -44.49 7.27
N GLY A 285 1.42 -45.71 7.83
CA GLY A 285 2.01 -45.98 9.14
C GLY A 285 3.49 -45.64 9.24
N VAL A 286 4.23 -45.64 8.12
CA VAL A 286 5.61 -45.13 8.05
C VAL A 286 5.65 -43.61 7.86
N LEU A 287 4.78 -43.06 7.01
CA LEU A 287 4.79 -41.63 6.67
C LEU A 287 4.56 -40.75 7.90
N ILE A 288 3.54 -41.06 8.71
CA ILE A 288 3.12 -40.18 9.81
C ILE A 288 4.25 -40.03 10.85
N PRO A 289 4.84 -41.12 11.38
CA PRO A 289 5.99 -41.01 12.28
C PRO A 289 7.19 -40.32 11.61
N LEU A 290 7.46 -40.61 10.33
CA LEU A 290 8.56 -39.98 9.61
C LEU A 290 8.39 -38.46 9.52
N ILE A 291 7.17 -37.99 9.22
CA ILE A 291 6.85 -36.55 9.23
C ILE A 291 7.04 -36.00 10.64
N ILE A 292 6.45 -36.61 11.67
CA ILE A 292 6.54 -36.11 13.06
C ILE A 292 7.99 -35.99 13.50
N VAL A 293 8.78 -37.05 13.36
CA VAL A 293 10.20 -37.07 13.75
C VAL A 293 10.99 -36.03 12.97
N SER A 294 10.75 -35.91 11.66
CA SER A 294 11.48 -34.94 10.83
C SER A 294 11.10 -33.49 11.18
N LEU A 295 9.83 -33.21 11.48
CA LEU A 295 9.39 -31.88 11.91
C LEU A 295 9.96 -31.52 13.29
N VAL A 296 10.00 -32.47 14.23
CA VAL A 296 10.64 -32.28 15.55
C VAL A 296 12.14 -32.02 15.38
N LEU A 297 12.82 -32.79 14.53
CA LEU A 297 14.25 -32.60 14.26
C LEU A 297 14.53 -31.22 13.66
N VAL A 298 13.71 -30.78 12.69
CA VAL A 298 13.82 -29.42 12.11
C VAL A 298 13.63 -28.35 13.18
N ALA A 299 12.61 -28.50 14.04
CA ALA A 299 12.34 -27.56 15.12
C ALA A 299 13.50 -27.47 16.12
N LEU A 300 14.17 -28.60 16.42
CA LEU A 300 15.33 -28.66 17.31
C LEU A 300 16.62 -28.13 16.67
N LEU A 301 16.84 -28.37 15.38
CA LEU A 301 18.07 -27.98 14.67
C LEU A 301 18.04 -26.54 14.14
N THR A 302 16.86 -25.94 13.99
CA THR A 302 16.69 -24.56 13.51
C THR A 302 15.97 -23.65 14.51
N PRO A 303 16.38 -23.63 15.80
CA PRO A 303 15.76 -22.78 16.80
C PRO A 303 15.93 -21.31 16.37
N ASN A 304 14.83 -20.57 16.32
CA ASN A 304 14.78 -19.17 15.87
C ASN A 304 15.14 -18.91 14.39
N ARG A 305 15.30 -19.95 13.55
CA ARG A 305 15.52 -19.82 12.09
C ARG A 305 14.44 -20.47 11.22
N GLY A 306 13.41 -21.05 11.83
CA GLY A 306 12.27 -21.60 11.09
C GLY A 306 11.58 -20.53 10.24
N GLU A 307 11.34 -20.85 8.97
CA GLU A 307 10.47 -20.06 8.09
C GLU A 307 9.15 -19.76 8.82
N TYR A 308 8.77 -18.48 8.92
CA TYR A 308 7.49 -18.03 9.48
C TYR A 308 7.25 -18.20 10.99
N GLY A 309 8.28 -18.39 11.82
CA GLY A 309 8.13 -18.46 13.30
C GLY A 309 7.25 -17.35 13.91
N HIS A 310 7.42 -16.12 13.43
CA HIS A 310 6.68 -14.93 13.88
C HIS A 310 5.24 -14.84 13.33
N VAL A 311 4.91 -15.56 12.26
CA VAL A 311 3.54 -15.66 11.75
C VAL A 311 2.74 -16.70 12.54
N TYR A 312 3.39 -17.74 13.07
CA TYR A 312 2.72 -18.70 13.95
C TYR A 312 2.26 -18.06 15.26
N SER A 313 3.07 -17.18 15.86
CA SER A 313 2.65 -16.42 17.04
C SER A 313 1.43 -15.55 16.74
N LEU A 314 1.37 -14.94 15.56
CA LEU A 314 0.18 -14.20 15.12
C LEU A 314 -1.06 -15.09 15.01
N VAL A 315 -0.94 -16.25 14.36
CA VAL A 315 -2.08 -17.19 14.21
C VAL A 315 -2.55 -17.69 15.58
N PHE A 316 -1.63 -17.97 16.50
CA PHE A 316 -1.97 -18.36 17.87
C PHE A 316 -2.69 -17.23 18.62
N SER A 317 -2.17 -16.00 18.58
CA SER A 317 -2.85 -14.84 19.17
C SER A 317 -4.25 -14.65 18.57
N LYS A 318 -4.40 -14.77 17.25
CA LYS A 318 -5.71 -14.71 16.60
C LYS A 318 -6.68 -15.79 17.09
N ALA A 319 -6.20 -17.01 17.29
CA ALA A 319 -7.03 -18.09 17.84
C ALA A 319 -7.45 -17.80 19.28
N GLN A 320 -6.52 -17.30 20.11
CA GLN A 320 -6.75 -16.96 21.51
C GLN A 320 -7.83 -15.88 21.67
N PHE A 321 -7.82 -14.86 20.81
CA PHE A 321 -8.77 -13.74 20.86
C PHE A 321 -9.92 -13.88 19.85
N LEU A 322 -10.20 -15.10 19.36
CA LEU A 322 -11.32 -15.38 18.45
C LEU A 322 -11.39 -14.46 17.22
N LEU A 323 -10.23 -14.16 16.63
CA LEU A 323 -10.02 -13.29 15.46
C LEU A 323 -10.26 -11.79 15.70
N ASP A 324 -10.70 -11.43 16.91
CA ASP A 324 -10.85 -10.05 17.35
C ASP A 324 -9.54 -9.57 17.96
N LYS A 325 -9.14 -8.34 17.67
CA LYS A 325 -7.88 -7.82 18.18
C LYS A 325 -8.19 -7.15 19.53
N PRO A 326 -7.48 -7.49 20.63
CA PRO A 326 -7.82 -6.97 21.95
C PRO A 326 -7.53 -5.47 22.05
N ASP A 327 -8.36 -4.72 22.77
CA ASP A 327 -8.16 -3.28 23.02
C ASP A 327 -6.85 -3.00 23.77
N ASP A 328 -6.47 -3.88 24.70
CA ASP A 328 -5.20 -3.80 25.44
C ASP A 328 -4.03 -4.37 24.62
N PRO A 329 -3.07 -3.53 24.18
CA PRO A 329 -1.92 -3.99 23.40
C PRO A 329 -0.94 -4.85 24.22
N GLY A 330 -0.92 -4.70 25.55
CA GLY A 330 -0.06 -5.45 26.45
C GLY A 330 -0.35 -6.96 26.44
N SER A 331 -1.58 -7.33 26.09
CA SER A 331 -2.02 -8.72 25.92
C SER A 331 -1.39 -9.44 24.71
N LEU A 332 -0.76 -8.70 23.79
CA LEU A 332 -0.12 -9.22 22.59
C LEU A 332 1.41 -9.06 22.62
N SER A 333 2.09 -10.12 22.15
CA SER A 333 3.53 -10.04 21.86
C SER A 333 3.84 -8.92 20.86
N ARG A 334 5.05 -8.33 20.94
CA ARG A 334 5.50 -7.28 20.00
C ARG A 334 5.41 -7.71 18.54
N ASP A 335 5.80 -8.97 18.25
CA ASP A 335 5.71 -9.53 16.89
C ASP A 335 4.24 -9.66 16.43
N ALA A 336 3.33 -10.08 17.30
CA ALA A 336 1.90 -10.15 16.97
C ALA A 336 1.31 -8.75 16.69
N ARG A 337 1.67 -7.74 17.50
CA ARG A 337 1.23 -6.35 17.27
C ARG A 337 1.71 -5.80 15.93
N LEU A 338 2.98 -6.02 15.60
CA LEU A 338 3.59 -5.57 14.34
C LEU A 338 3.00 -6.26 13.11
N LEU A 339 2.65 -7.54 13.22
CA LEU A 339 2.18 -8.32 12.08
C LEU A 339 0.66 -8.28 11.91
N TRP A 340 -0.13 -8.05 12.97
CA TRP A 340 -1.59 -7.96 12.90
C TRP A 340 -2.04 -6.58 12.37
N LEU A 341 -1.52 -6.23 11.19
CA LEU A 341 -1.76 -4.99 10.46
C LEU A 341 -1.98 -5.31 8.97
N GLY A 342 -2.67 -4.40 8.27
CA GLY A 342 -2.84 -4.42 6.82
C GLY A 342 -3.35 -5.76 6.25
N PRO A 343 -2.55 -6.49 5.45
CA PRO A 343 -3.01 -7.71 4.77
C PRO A 343 -3.23 -8.90 5.73
N PHE A 344 -2.67 -8.87 6.94
CA PHE A 344 -2.79 -9.97 7.91
C PHE A 344 -3.99 -9.85 8.86
N GLN A 345 -4.83 -8.83 8.66
CA GLN A 345 -6.10 -8.70 9.38
C GLN A 345 -7.06 -9.85 9.06
N SER A 346 -7.98 -10.11 9.99
CA SER A 346 -9.13 -10.98 9.74
C SER A 346 -10.14 -10.24 8.83
N PRO A 347 -10.83 -10.90 7.89
CA PRO A 347 -11.87 -10.25 7.10
C PRO A 347 -13.02 -9.83 8.02
N SER A 348 -13.53 -8.60 7.87
CA SER A 348 -14.77 -8.23 8.56
C SER A 348 -15.95 -8.96 7.94
N LEU A 349 -17.05 -9.10 8.69
CA LEU A 349 -18.29 -9.68 8.17
C LEU A 349 -18.76 -8.99 6.88
N PHE A 350 -18.62 -7.67 6.79
CA PHE A 350 -18.96 -6.94 5.57
C PHE A 350 -18.04 -7.31 4.41
N SER A 351 -16.72 -7.27 4.59
CA SER A 351 -15.76 -7.62 3.53
C SER A 351 -15.93 -9.07 3.08
N PHE A 352 -16.25 -9.97 4.02
CA PHE A 352 -16.59 -11.36 3.73
C PHE A 352 -17.85 -11.46 2.85
N LEU A 353 -18.97 -10.86 3.26
CA LEU A 353 -20.22 -10.93 2.51
C LEU A 353 -20.12 -10.23 1.15
N TYR A 354 -19.45 -9.08 1.10
CA TYR A 354 -19.24 -8.31 -0.11
C TYR A 354 -18.31 -9.04 -1.10
N GLY A 355 -17.23 -9.66 -0.63
CA GLY A 355 -16.28 -10.37 -1.49
C GLY A 355 -16.74 -11.77 -1.90
N PHE A 356 -17.43 -12.50 -1.02
CA PHE A 356 -17.68 -13.94 -1.18
C PHE A 356 -19.14 -14.38 -1.07
N GLY A 357 -20.06 -13.55 -0.57
CA GLY A 357 -21.41 -13.99 -0.19
C GLY A 357 -22.15 -14.80 -1.26
N ALA A 358 -22.28 -14.26 -2.47
CA ALA A 358 -23.00 -14.93 -3.55
C ALA A 358 -22.21 -16.11 -4.18
N ILE A 359 -20.87 -15.99 -4.22
CA ILE A 359 -19.95 -17.04 -4.67
C ILE A 359 -20.02 -18.27 -3.75
N ILE A 360 -20.06 -18.07 -2.43
CA ILE A 360 -20.17 -19.16 -1.45
C ILE A 360 -21.50 -19.88 -1.63
N LEU A 361 -22.63 -19.17 -1.75
CA LEU A 361 -23.94 -19.78 -1.98
C LEU A 361 -23.95 -20.71 -3.20
N ALA A 362 -23.35 -20.26 -4.31
CA ALA A 362 -23.20 -21.08 -5.51
C ALA A 362 -22.31 -22.33 -5.27
N SER A 363 -21.36 -22.28 -4.34
CA SER A 363 -20.44 -23.39 -4.06
C SER A 363 -21.00 -24.47 -3.13
N ILE A 364 -22.07 -24.19 -2.37
CA ILE A 364 -22.61 -25.12 -1.34
C ILE A 364 -23.02 -26.46 -1.93
N TYR A 365 -23.79 -26.46 -3.02
CA TYR A 365 -24.26 -27.69 -3.67
C TYR A 365 -23.10 -28.57 -4.19
N PRO A 366 -22.18 -28.07 -5.05
CA PRO A 366 -21.07 -28.89 -5.53
C PRO A 366 -20.14 -29.33 -4.39
N LEU A 367 -19.93 -28.50 -3.35
CA LEU A 367 -19.17 -28.88 -2.16
C LEU A 367 -19.81 -30.07 -1.43
N GLY A 368 -21.11 -30.03 -1.16
CA GLY A 368 -21.84 -31.12 -0.50
C GLY A 368 -21.82 -32.42 -1.32
N VAL A 369 -21.94 -32.33 -2.64
CA VAL A 369 -21.82 -33.50 -3.53
C VAL A 369 -20.41 -34.07 -3.50
N LEU A 370 -19.36 -33.24 -3.54
CA LEU A 370 -17.98 -33.71 -3.46
C LEU A 370 -17.64 -34.32 -2.10
N LEU A 371 -18.10 -33.74 -1.00
CA LEU A 371 -17.98 -34.32 0.34
C LEU A 371 -18.62 -35.70 0.40
N ARG A 372 -19.86 -35.84 -0.11
CA ARG A 372 -20.54 -37.14 -0.19
C ARG A 372 -19.77 -38.14 -1.08
N ARG A 373 -19.23 -37.69 -2.21
CA ARG A 373 -18.41 -38.53 -3.10
C ARG A 373 -17.09 -38.93 -2.45
N TRP A 374 -16.47 -38.07 -1.66
CA TRP A 374 -15.24 -38.35 -0.93
C TRP A 374 -15.48 -39.41 0.15
N VAL A 375 -16.50 -39.23 1.00
CA VAL A 375 -16.90 -40.22 2.01
C VAL A 375 -17.21 -41.58 1.38
N ARG A 376 -17.89 -41.59 0.23
CA ARG A 376 -18.21 -42.81 -0.53
C ARG A 376 -17.06 -43.33 -1.41
N ARG A 377 -15.87 -42.71 -1.37
CA ARG A 377 -14.68 -43.04 -2.20
C ARG A 377 -14.94 -43.04 -3.72
N ARG A 378 -15.88 -42.22 -4.19
CA ARG A 378 -16.23 -42.02 -5.61
C ARG A 378 -15.63 -40.76 -6.23
N ALA A 379 -15.05 -39.87 -5.42
CA ALA A 379 -14.35 -38.69 -5.94
C ALA A 379 -13.10 -39.12 -6.74
N THR A 380 -12.69 -38.33 -7.74
CA THR A 380 -11.37 -38.53 -8.37
C THR A 380 -10.26 -37.96 -7.49
N GLN A 381 -9.01 -38.43 -7.64
CA GLN A 381 -7.88 -37.85 -6.89
C GLN A 381 -7.76 -36.33 -7.10
N SER A 382 -8.01 -35.85 -8.32
CA SER A 382 -8.04 -34.41 -8.61
C SER A 382 -9.14 -33.67 -7.84
N GLN A 383 -10.34 -34.25 -7.72
CA GLN A 383 -11.44 -33.68 -6.94
C GLN A 383 -11.14 -33.66 -5.43
N GLU A 384 -10.44 -34.69 -4.91
CA GLU A 384 -10.03 -34.72 -3.51
C GLU A 384 -9.02 -33.64 -3.17
N ILE A 385 -8.02 -33.42 -4.04
CA ILE A 385 -7.05 -32.33 -3.87
C ILE A 385 -7.78 -30.99 -3.85
N ILE A 386 -8.66 -30.73 -4.83
CA ILE A 386 -9.42 -29.48 -4.88
C ILE A 386 -10.30 -29.32 -3.64
N LEU A 387 -11.01 -30.36 -3.20
CA LEU A 387 -11.84 -30.33 -2.01
C LEU A 387 -11.01 -29.95 -0.76
N PHE A 388 -9.86 -30.59 -0.56
CA PHE A 388 -8.96 -30.27 0.55
C PHE A 388 -8.49 -28.82 0.48
N MET A 389 -8.00 -28.37 -0.69
CA MET A 389 -7.51 -27.00 -0.85
C MET A 389 -8.62 -25.96 -0.63
N SER A 390 -9.84 -26.21 -1.14
CA SER A 390 -11.00 -25.35 -0.92
C SER A 390 -11.29 -25.17 0.57
N LEU A 391 -11.35 -26.26 1.33
CA LEU A 391 -11.65 -26.23 2.76
C LEU A 391 -10.55 -25.51 3.56
N VAL A 392 -9.29 -25.85 3.31
CA VAL A 392 -8.16 -25.29 4.06
C VAL A 392 -7.97 -23.81 3.75
N PHE A 393 -7.96 -23.41 2.48
CA PHE A 393 -7.79 -21.99 2.15
C PHE A 393 -9.00 -21.14 2.54
N PHE A 394 -10.21 -21.69 2.55
CA PHE A 394 -11.37 -20.99 3.10
C PHE A 394 -11.20 -20.73 4.60
N LEU A 395 -10.80 -21.73 5.39
CA LEU A 395 -10.54 -21.56 6.82
C LEU A 395 -9.40 -20.58 7.09
N LEU A 396 -8.29 -20.71 6.38
CA LEU A 396 -7.14 -19.81 6.54
C LEU A 396 -7.48 -18.36 6.17
N PHE A 397 -8.33 -18.15 5.17
CA PHE A 397 -8.84 -16.82 4.81
C PHE A 397 -9.59 -16.15 5.96
N LEU A 398 -10.34 -16.91 6.78
CA LEU A 398 -11.01 -16.35 7.96
C LEU A 398 -10.01 -15.79 8.99
N PHE A 399 -8.79 -16.31 9.03
CA PHE A 399 -7.73 -15.80 9.91
C PHE A 399 -6.95 -14.64 9.28
N ILE A 400 -6.66 -14.75 7.98
CA ILE A 400 -5.77 -13.85 7.24
C ILE A 400 -6.43 -13.46 5.92
N ARG A 401 -6.89 -12.21 5.83
CA ARG A 401 -7.55 -11.63 4.65
C ARG A 401 -6.71 -11.81 3.39
N ARG A 402 -5.38 -11.66 3.46
CA ARG A 402 -4.45 -11.86 2.32
C ARG A 402 -4.65 -13.18 1.56
N LEU A 403 -5.16 -14.23 2.22
CA LEU A 403 -5.35 -15.56 1.63
C LEU A 403 -6.67 -15.71 0.86
N GLU A 404 -7.49 -14.66 0.79
CA GLU A 404 -8.75 -14.62 0.05
C GLU A 404 -8.59 -15.04 -1.43
N ILE A 405 -7.46 -14.72 -2.06
CA ILE A 405 -7.22 -15.06 -3.47
C ILE A 405 -7.13 -16.56 -3.72
N PHE A 406 -6.58 -17.30 -2.75
CA PHE A 406 -6.51 -18.74 -2.82
C PHE A 406 -7.91 -19.31 -2.56
N ALA A 407 -8.63 -18.78 -1.56
CA ALA A 407 -9.99 -19.19 -1.27
C ALA A 407 -10.90 -19.02 -2.51
N VAL A 408 -10.89 -17.83 -3.14
CA VAL A 408 -11.75 -17.57 -4.31
C VAL A 408 -11.38 -18.47 -5.49
N PHE A 409 -10.09 -18.69 -5.75
CA PHE A 409 -9.62 -19.61 -6.80
C PHE A 409 -10.20 -21.01 -6.63
N PHE A 410 -10.12 -21.59 -5.43
CA PHE A 410 -10.61 -22.95 -5.21
C PHE A 410 -12.14 -23.02 -5.16
N ILE A 411 -12.82 -21.98 -4.65
CA ILE A 411 -14.29 -21.93 -4.59
C ILE A 411 -14.91 -21.84 -6.00
N VAL A 412 -14.37 -21.01 -6.90
CA VAL A 412 -14.91 -20.91 -8.27
C VAL A 412 -14.68 -22.18 -9.09
N VAL A 413 -13.61 -22.92 -8.81
CA VAL A 413 -13.41 -24.27 -9.36
C VAL A 413 -14.48 -25.25 -8.84
N LEU A 414 -14.99 -25.10 -7.61
CA LEU A 414 -16.14 -25.89 -7.14
C LEU A 414 -17.44 -25.52 -7.86
N ILE A 415 -17.72 -24.22 -8.03
CA ILE A 415 -18.93 -23.71 -8.71
C ILE A 415 -19.04 -24.28 -10.13
N ALA A 416 -17.93 -24.38 -10.84
CA ALA A 416 -17.85 -24.99 -12.16
C ALA A 416 -18.38 -26.43 -12.24
N GLY A 417 -18.41 -27.14 -11.12
CA GLY A 417 -18.98 -28.48 -11.01
C GLY A 417 -20.49 -28.53 -11.23
N ILE A 418 -21.22 -27.44 -10.99
CA ILE A 418 -22.68 -27.37 -11.17
C ILE A 418 -23.07 -27.85 -12.57
N TYR A 419 -22.35 -27.40 -13.60
CA TYR A 419 -22.64 -27.76 -14.98
C TYR A 419 -22.59 -29.28 -15.22
N GLU A 420 -21.61 -29.94 -14.64
CA GLU A 420 -21.43 -31.38 -14.79
C GLU A 420 -22.34 -32.19 -13.85
N LEU A 421 -22.64 -31.66 -12.66
CA LEU A 421 -23.41 -32.34 -11.64
C LEU A 421 -24.93 -32.32 -11.88
N LEU A 422 -25.47 -31.30 -12.55
CA LEU A 422 -26.91 -31.09 -12.73
C LEU A 422 -27.44 -31.37 -14.15
N ARG A 423 -26.71 -32.15 -14.97
CA ARG A 423 -27.12 -32.48 -16.36
C ARG A 423 -28.59 -32.91 -16.42
N GLY A 424 -29.41 -32.20 -17.22
CA GLY A 424 -30.85 -32.48 -17.40
C GLY A 424 -31.74 -31.26 -17.11
N LYS A 425 -33.01 -31.48 -16.70
CA LYS A 425 -34.02 -30.42 -16.49
C LYS A 425 -33.61 -29.37 -15.44
N GLY A 426 -32.79 -29.76 -14.44
CA GLY A 426 -32.28 -28.85 -13.41
C GLY A 426 -31.13 -27.94 -13.86
N LEU A 427 -30.47 -28.26 -14.97
CA LEU A 427 -29.31 -27.49 -15.46
C LEU A 427 -29.72 -26.08 -15.89
N PHE A 428 -30.87 -25.93 -16.55
CA PHE A 428 -31.37 -24.63 -17.00
C PHE A 428 -31.59 -23.68 -15.82
N ILE A 429 -32.31 -24.14 -14.79
CA ILE A 429 -32.56 -23.36 -13.57
C ILE A 429 -31.25 -22.98 -12.89
N ALA A 430 -30.32 -23.94 -12.76
CA ALA A 430 -29.02 -23.69 -12.14
C ALA A 430 -28.18 -22.68 -12.92
N LEU A 431 -28.16 -22.76 -14.26
CA LEU A 431 -27.46 -21.80 -15.11
C LEU A 431 -28.10 -20.41 -15.07
N SER A 432 -29.44 -20.32 -15.01
CA SER A 432 -30.14 -19.05 -14.83
C SER A 432 -29.78 -18.41 -13.49
N LEU A 433 -29.79 -19.17 -12.39
CA LEU A 433 -29.34 -18.69 -11.09
C LEU A 433 -27.87 -18.25 -11.12
N LEU A 434 -26.98 -19.05 -11.74
CA LEU A 434 -25.58 -18.68 -11.91
C LEU A 434 -25.40 -17.40 -12.74
N SER A 435 -26.23 -17.17 -13.77
CA SER A 435 -26.16 -15.92 -14.54
C SER A 435 -26.58 -14.70 -13.72
N VAL A 436 -27.56 -14.83 -12.83
CA VAL A 436 -27.95 -13.76 -11.89
C VAL A 436 -26.83 -13.47 -10.91
N ILE A 437 -26.23 -14.52 -10.32
CA ILE A 437 -25.09 -14.37 -9.41
C ILE A 437 -23.90 -13.73 -10.15
N PHE A 438 -23.59 -14.20 -11.35
CA PHE A 438 -22.51 -13.65 -12.18
C PHE A 438 -22.76 -12.17 -12.51
N ALA A 439 -23.98 -11.80 -12.90
CA ALA A 439 -24.34 -10.40 -13.17
C ALA A 439 -24.18 -9.53 -11.92
N PHE A 440 -24.56 -10.04 -10.74
CA PHE A 440 -24.35 -9.36 -9.47
C PHE A 440 -22.86 -9.18 -9.14
N GLU A 441 -22.03 -10.20 -9.31
CA GLU A 441 -20.58 -10.10 -9.11
C GLU A 441 -19.93 -9.11 -10.09
N ALA A 442 -20.30 -9.17 -11.38
CA ALA A 442 -19.83 -8.23 -12.39
C ALA A 442 -20.27 -6.78 -12.08
N PHE A 443 -21.50 -6.59 -11.59
CA PHE A 443 -21.97 -5.28 -11.13
C PHE A 443 -21.17 -4.78 -9.93
N LYS A 444 -20.88 -5.63 -8.95
CA LYS A 444 -20.01 -5.26 -7.83
C LYS A 444 -18.62 -4.87 -8.31
N ALA A 445 -17.97 -5.65 -9.17
CA ALA A 445 -16.64 -5.35 -9.69
C ALA A 445 -16.59 -4.02 -10.45
N THR A 446 -17.59 -3.76 -11.31
CA THR A 446 -17.66 -2.50 -12.07
C THR A 446 -17.94 -1.28 -11.18
N THR A 447 -18.79 -1.42 -10.14
CA THR A 447 -19.07 -0.35 -9.18
C THR A 447 -17.98 -0.17 -8.12
N HIS A 448 -17.14 -1.19 -7.90
CA HIS A 448 -16.03 -1.11 -6.95
C HIS A 448 -15.05 0.02 -7.30
N LEU A 449 -14.78 0.23 -8.59
CA LEU A 449 -13.91 1.30 -9.12
C LEU A 449 -14.62 2.66 -9.31
N ARG A 450 -15.95 2.68 -9.33
CA ARG A 450 -16.77 3.89 -9.49
C ARG A 450 -17.87 3.85 -8.43
N PRO A 451 -17.62 4.41 -7.22
CA PRO A 451 -18.61 4.36 -6.15
C PRO A 451 -19.93 4.98 -6.64
N SER A 452 -20.98 4.16 -6.64
CA SER A 452 -22.36 4.59 -6.85
C SER A 452 -22.95 5.12 -5.53
N PRO A 453 -24.02 5.94 -5.55
CA PRO A 453 -24.66 6.45 -4.34
C PRO A 453 -25.05 5.34 -3.34
N ILE A 454 -25.44 4.17 -3.86
CA ILE A 454 -25.83 2.99 -3.07
C ILE A 454 -24.61 2.35 -2.40
N THR A 455 -23.51 2.16 -3.15
CA THR A 455 -22.27 1.61 -2.58
C THR A 455 -21.60 2.56 -1.59
N GLU A 456 -21.75 3.86 -1.78
CA GLU A 456 -21.30 4.89 -0.84
C GLU A 456 -22.08 4.82 0.48
N THR A 457 -23.40 4.65 0.39
CA THR A 457 -24.28 4.48 1.56
C THR A 457 -23.95 3.19 2.32
N LEU A 458 -23.66 2.08 1.62
CA LEU A 458 -23.27 0.82 2.25
C LEU A 458 -21.86 0.86 2.87
N ARG A 459 -20.92 1.60 2.26
CA ARG A 459 -19.57 1.82 2.82
C ARG A 459 -19.59 2.61 4.13
N ARG A 460 -20.49 3.60 4.24
CA ARG A 460 -20.70 4.41 5.45
C ARG A 460 -21.16 3.61 6.68
N ILE A 461 -21.69 2.40 6.51
CA ILE A 461 -22.35 1.66 7.59
C ILE A 461 -21.38 0.89 8.50
N LYS A 462 -20.10 0.63 8.13
CA LYS A 462 -19.24 -0.20 9.01
C LYS A 462 -17.71 -0.13 8.90
N ARG A 463 -17.10 0.78 8.13
CA ARG A 463 -15.62 0.94 8.11
C ARG A 463 -15.20 2.40 7.88
N PRO A 464 -14.44 3.03 8.80
CA PRO A 464 -13.82 4.33 8.56
C PRO A 464 -12.45 4.23 7.84
N GLN A 465 -11.97 3.05 7.45
CA GLN A 465 -10.73 2.96 6.65
C GLN A 465 -11.01 3.21 5.17
N VAL A 466 -11.06 4.49 4.85
CA VAL A 466 -11.10 5.05 3.52
C VAL A 466 -9.69 4.91 2.90
N GLU A 467 -9.39 3.77 2.29
CA GLU A 467 -8.43 3.78 1.19
C GLU A 467 -9.09 4.52 0.02
N ARG A 468 -8.96 5.85 0.00
CA ARG A 468 -9.20 6.68 -1.19
C ARG A 468 -7.98 7.54 -1.50
N PRO A 469 -7.45 7.45 -2.72
CA PRO A 469 -6.45 8.40 -3.19
C PRO A 469 -7.18 9.70 -3.59
N SER A 470 -7.02 10.80 -2.84
CA SER A 470 -7.23 12.14 -3.41
C SER A 470 -6.48 13.30 -2.74
N ILE A 471 -6.09 13.26 -1.47
CA ILE A 471 -5.25 14.34 -0.85
C ILE A 471 -3.85 13.84 -0.49
N HIS A 472 -3.73 12.64 0.08
CA HIS A 472 -2.45 12.02 0.43
C HIS A 472 -1.46 11.92 -0.74
N ASP A 473 -1.92 11.66 -1.96
CA ASP A 473 -1.01 11.50 -3.11
C ASP A 473 -0.41 12.83 -3.56
N ARG A 474 -1.16 13.93 -3.45
CA ARG A 474 -0.63 15.28 -3.72
C ARG A 474 0.46 15.61 -2.71
N ASP A 475 0.16 15.45 -1.43
CA ASP A 475 1.09 15.70 -0.34
C ASP A 475 2.35 14.84 -0.46
N ARG A 476 2.20 13.54 -0.77
CA ARG A 476 3.32 12.63 -1.09
C ARG A 476 4.15 13.14 -2.27
N THR A 477 3.51 13.61 -3.34
CA THR A 477 4.25 14.12 -4.50
C THR A 477 5.02 15.40 -4.15
N GLU A 478 4.44 16.26 -3.30
CA GLU A 478 5.04 17.52 -2.85
C GLU A 478 6.23 17.26 -1.93
N ILE A 479 6.04 16.45 -0.88
CA ILE A 479 7.10 16.13 0.09
C ILE A 479 8.30 15.45 -0.56
N PHE A 480 8.11 14.44 -1.42
CA PHE A 480 9.25 13.73 -2.00
C PHE A 480 9.99 14.57 -3.06
N ARG A 481 9.29 15.45 -3.78
CA ARG A 481 9.95 16.46 -4.63
C ARG A 481 10.74 17.46 -3.79
N TRP A 482 10.22 17.86 -2.64
CA TRP A 482 10.93 18.76 -1.74
C TRP A 482 12.18 18.08 -1.18
N ILE A 483 12.06 16.85 -0.65
CA ILE A 483 13.19 16.06 -0.15
C ILE A 483 14.28 15.93 -1.23
N GLU A 484 13.90 15.57 -2.47
CA GLU A 484 14.86 15.40 -3.57
C GLU A 484 15.64 16.69 -3.88
N ARG A 485 14.99 17.86 -3.81
CA ARG A 485 15.54 19.15 -4.25
C ARG A 485 16.27 19.93 -3.17
N PHE A 486 15.80 19.88 -1.93
CA PHE A 486 16.20 20.82 -0.87
C PHE A 486 17.01 20.19 0.25
N THR A 487 17.34 18.89 0.17
CA THR A 487 18.16 18.21 1.17
C THR A 487 19.49 17.75 0.56
N ARG A 488 20.53 17.54 1.36
CA ARG A 488 21.82 17.00 0.87
C ARG A 488 21.65 15.58 0.31
N ALA A 489 22.40 15.22 -0.73
CA ALA A 489 22.24 13.93 -1.42
C ALA A 489 22.51 12.70 -0.54
N ASP A 490 23.36 12.86 0.48
CA ASP A 490 23.75 11.84 1.46
C ASP A 490 22.86 11.85 2.72
N ALA A 491 21.86 12.74 2.80
CA ALA A 491 21.01 12.88 3.97
C ALA A 491 20.27 11.57 4.31
N VAL A 492 20.23 11.28 5.62
CA VAL A 492 19.60 10.11 6.21
C VAL A 492 18.31 10.52 6.93
N PHE A 493 17.21 9.83 6.63
CA PHE A 493 15.90 10.09 7.19
C PHE A 493 15.44 8.95 8.10
N LEU A 494 15.05 9.32 9.32
CA LEU A 494 14.20 8.49 10.17
C LEU A 494 12.73 8.76 9.80
N ALA A 495 12.02 7.71 9.41
CA ALA A 495 10.60 7.78 9.06
C ALA A 495 9.93 6.45 9.38
N ARG A 496 8.60 6.41 9.40
CA ARG A 496 7.84 5.16 9.52
C ARG A 496 8.27 4.16 8.44
N PHE A 497 8.28 2.87 8.77
CA PHE A 497 8.74 1.80 7.86
C PHE A 497 7.96 1.75 6.54
N ALA A 498 6.70 2.18 6.51
CA ALA A 498 5.86 2.19 5.31
C ALA A 498 6.25 3.30 4.31
N VAL A 499 6.73 4.43 4.81
CA VAL A 499 7.10 5.63 4.02
C VAL A 499 8.59 5.63 3.68
N SER A 500 9.42 4.97 4.49
CA SER A 500 10.88 4.91 4.31
C SER A 500 11.33 4.46 2.90
N PRO A 501 10.74 3.43 2.27
CA PRO A 501 11.03 3.09 0.87
C PRO A 501 10.86 4.22 -0.14
N MET A 502 9.93 5.14 0.10
CA MET A 502 9.66 6.27 -0.78
C MET A 502 10.77 7.33 -0.71
N ILE A 503 11.40 7.49 0.45
CA ILE A 503 12.57 8.37 0.63
C ILE A 503 13.71 7.89 -0.28
N ALA A 504 13.98 6.59 -0.31
CA ALA A 504 15.00 6.00 -1.19
C ALA A 504 14.61 6.02 -2.68
N THR A 505 13.32 5.88 -2.98
CA THR A 505 12.82 5.73 -4.36
C THR A 505 12.59 7.08 -5.06
N TYR A 506 11.93 8.00 -4.38
CA TYR A 506 11.49 9.29 -4.94
C TYR A 506 12.31 10.44 -4.38
N GLY A 507 12.61 10.44 -3.08
CA GLY A 507 13.53 11.44 -2.49
C GLY A 507 15.00 11.21 -2.88
N GLN A 508 15.34 10.00 -3.35
CA GLN A 508 16.72 9.57 -3.62
C GLN A 508 17.67 9.73 -2.43
N ARG A 509 17.15 9.74 -1.20
CA ARG A 509 17.91 9.84 0.06
C ARG A 509 17.98 8.51 0.79
N THR A 510 18.74 8.46 1.88
CA THR A 510 18.89 7.25 2.69
C THR A 510 17.78 7.18 3.74
N ALA A 511 17.21 6.00 3.98
CA ALA A 511 16.20 5.78 5.00
C ALA A 511 16.65 4.75 6.05
N VAL A 512 16.34 5.03 7.32
CA VAL A 512 16.71 4.18 8.46
C VAL A 512 15.95 2.85 8.46
N LEU A 513 14.68 2.84 8.03
CA LEU A 513 13.79 1.67 8.12
C LEU A 513 13.33 1.16 6.76
N HIS A 514 12.71 -0.02 6.75
CA HIS A 514 11.99 -0.60 5.61
C HIS A 514 10.99 -1.69 6.10
N PRO A 515 10.01 -2.11 5.28
CA PRO A 515 8.90 -2.99 5.70
C PRO A 515 9.17 -4.50 5.57
N ILE A 516 10.43 -4.96 5.63
CA ILE A 516 10.77 -6.40 5.42
C ILE A 516 11.12 -7.07 6.75
N PHE A 517 10.09 -7.53 7.47
CA PHE A 517 10.16 -8.00 8.86
C PHE A 517 10.74 -9.42 9.07
N GLU A 518 11.52 -9.92 8.10
CA GLU A 518 11.95 -11.32 8.05
C GLU A 518 12.93 -11.70 9.17
N THR A 519 13.73 -10.75 9.66
CA THR A 519 14.69 -10.99 10.74
C THR A 519 14.26 -10.31 12.04
N LYS A 520 14.62 -10.92 13.17
CA LYS A 520 14.33 -10.37 14.50
C LYS A 520 14.96 -8.98 14.69
N HIS A 521 16.20 -8.81 14.24
CA HIS A 521 16.92 -7.54 14.29
C HIS A 521 16.16 -6.40 13.57
N ILE A 522 15.59 -6.67 12.37
CA ILE A 522 14.80 -5.66 11.65
C ILE A 522 13.53 -5.32 12.43
N ARG A 523 12.82 -6.31 13.00
CA ARG A 523 11.61 -6.06 13.80
C ARG A 523 11.91 -5.27 15.07
N GLU A 524 13.00 -5.60 15.77
CA GLU A 524 13.46 -4.88 16.95
C GLU A 524 13.82 -3.43 16.63
N LYS A 525 14.53 -3.18 15.53
CA LYS A 525 14.86 -1.82 15.07
C LYS A 525 13.62 -1.01 14.72
N VAL A 526 12.65 -1.61 14.04
CA VAL A 526 11.37 -0.94 13.74
C VAL A 526 10.65 -0.58 15.02
N TYR A 527 10.57 -1.50 15.99
CA TYR A 527 9.94 -1.23 17.27
C TYR A 527 10.67 -0.13 18.05
N GLU A 528 12.02 -0.17 18.11
CA GLU A 528 12.83 0.86 18.76
C GLU A 528 12.54 2.24 18.18
N CYS A 529 12.67 2.39 16.85
CA CYS A 529 12.44 3.64 16.14
C CYS A 529 11.01 4.15 16.22
N THR A 530 9.99 3.27 16.19
CA THR A 530 8.60 3.71 16.35
C THR A 530 8.32 4.09 17.80
N SER A 531 8.83 3.31 18.77
CA SER A 531 8.61 3.57 20.20
C SER A 531 9.27 4.86 20.68
N SER A 532 10.37 5.29 20.07
CA SER A 532 11.07 6.52 20.47
C SER A 532 10.25 7.79 20.24
N PHE A 533 9.27 7.77 19.35
CA PHE A 533 8.32 8.88 19.19
C PHE A 533 7.43 9.07 20.43
N PHE A 534 7.15 8.01 21.20
CA PHE A 534 6.29 8.08 22.39
C PHE A 534 7.08 8.21 23.70
N ARG A 535 8.37 8.50 23.58
CA ARG A 535 9.29 8.76 24.68
C ARG A 535 9.67 10.23 24.74
N THR A 536 10.63 10.59 25.57
CA THR A 536 11.10 11.99 25.64
C THR A 536 11.75 12.45 24.34
N GLU A 537 11.75 13.76 24.09
CA GLU A 537 12.43 14.37 22.93
C GLU A 537 13.91 13.95 22.82
N LYS A 538 14.61 13.88 23.96
CA LYS A 538 16.01 13.46 24.02
C LYS A 538 16.19 12.00 23.62
N GLU A 539 15.31 11.10 24.03
CA GLU A 539 15.40 9.69 23.64
C GLU A 539 15.15 9.48 22.13
N LEU A 540 14.25 10.27 21.52
CA LEU A 540 14.12 10.28 20.06
C LEU A 540 15.41 10.77 19.39
N TYR A 541 16.01 11.84 19.93
CA TYR A 541 17.28 12.36 19.45
C TYR A 541 18.40 11.31 19.54
N ASP A 542 18.51 10.60 20.67
CA ASP A 542 19.51 9.55 20.86
C ASP A 542 19.35 8.42 19.84
N VAL A 543 18.11 8.05 19.48
CA VAL A 543 17.83 7.09 18.40
C VAL A 543 18.22 7.65 17.03
N CYS A 544 17.94 8.92 16.75
CA CYS A 544 18.42 9.59 15.53
C CYS A 544 19.94 9.55 15.44
N ARG A 545 20.66 9.87 16.52
CA ARG A 545 22.13 9.83 16.57
C ARG A 545 22.66 8.40 16.41
N LYS A 546 22.06 7.41 17.08
CA LYS A 546 22.43 5.99 16.97
C LYS A 546 22.39 5.49 15.52
N TYR A 547 21.40 5.91 14.74
CA TYR A 547 21.23 5.49 13.34
C TYR A 547 21.74 6.51 12.31
N GLY A 548 22.37 7.60 12.77
CA GLY A 548 22.91 8.65 11.91
C GLY A 548 21.86 9.39 11.10
N ALA A 549 20.65 9.59 11.63
CA ALA A 549 19.59 10.33 10.95
C ALA A 549 19.84 11.84 11.04
N ASP A 550 19.90 12.49 9.87
CA ASP A 550 19.95 13.96 9.74
C ASP A 550 18.55 14.59 9.83
N HIS A 551 17.52 13.83 9.46
CA HIS A 551 16.15 14.31 9.38
C HIS A 551 15.14 13.31 9.96
N VAL A 552 14.03 13.81 10.49
CA VAL A 552 12.85 13.04 10.87
C VAL A 552 11.68 13.44 9.97
N LEU A 553 11.13 12.46 9.24
CA LEU A 553 9.88 12.61 8.50
C LEU A 553 8.71 12.13 9.36
N TYR A 554 7.94 13.09 9.84
CA TYR A 554 6.80 12.89 10.74
C TYR A 554 5.49 12.79 9.94
N GLU A 555 4.76 11.68 10.10
CA GLU A 555 3.45 11.42 9.48
C GLU A 555 2.36 11.57 10.56
N ALA A 556 1.61 12.67 10.54
CA ALA A 556 0.75 13.04 11.66
C ALA A 556 -0.37 12.05 11.97
N ASN A 557 -0.90 11.39 10.95
CA ASN A 557 -2.00 10.46 11.07
C ASN A 557 -1.68 9.19 11.82
N GLN A 558 -0.52 8.60 11.58
CA GLN A 558 -0.21 7.27 12.10
C GLN A 558 0.38 7.34 13.51
N LEU A 559 1.09 8.42 13.81
CA LEU A 559 1.70 8.63 15.13
C LEU A 559 0.67 9.05 16.19
N LEU A 560 -0.39 9.78 15.81
CA LEU A 560 -1.44 10.20 16.75
C LEU A 560 -2.59 9.20 16.90
N ASP A 561 -2.73 8.27 15.95
CA ASP A 561 -3.78 7.25 15.94
C ASP A 561 -3.63 6.26 17.11
N ASN A 562 -4.66 6.21 17.97
CA ASN A 562 -4.79 5.28 19.09
C ASN A 562 -5.58 4.02 18.76
N GLY A 563 -6.13 3.92 17.55
CA GLY A 563 -6.82 2.72 17.10
C GLY A 563 -5.87 1.53 17.02
N GLU A 564 -6.44 0.33 16.92
CA GLU A 564 -5.70 -0.93 16.91
C GLU A 564 -4.65 -1.04 15.79
N LEU A 565 -4.70 -0.16 14.79
CA LEU A 565 -3.83 -0.16 13.61
C LEU A 565 -2.77 0.94 13.66
N GLY A 566 -2.84 1.84 14.63
CA GLY A 566 -1.93 2.98 14.80
C GLY A 566 -0.62 2.61 15.49
N ASP A 567 0.35 3.52 15.40
CA ASP A 567 1.69 3.32 15.99
C ASP A 567 1.66 3.35 17.53
N ARG A 568 0.64 3.98 18.14
CA ARG A 568 0.42 3.95 19.59
C ARG A 568 0.07 2.56 20.10
N TYR A 569 -0.85 1.87 19.42
CA TYR A 569 -1.17 0.48 19.74
C TYR A 569 0.05 -0.42 19.53
N LEU A 570 0.75 -0.25 18.40
CA LEU A 570 1.96 -1.01 18.07
C LEU A 570 3.01 -0.96 19.20
N THR A 571 3.14 0.20 19.84
CA THR A 571 4.19 0.48 20.83
C THR A 571 3.75 0.41 22.28
N ASP A 572 2.48 0.09 22.57
CA ASP A 572 1.89 0.10 23.93
C ASP A 572 1.67 1.50 24.55
N ASN A 573 1.50 2.53 23.72
CA ASN A 573 1.37 3.92 24.16
C ASN A 573 -0.01 4.50 23.82
N LEU A 574 -1.07 3.84 24.31
CA LEU A 574 -2.45 4.29 24.09
C LEU A 574 -2.77 5.63 24.73
N LYS A 575 -1.99 6.12 25.70
CA LYS A 575 -2.09 7.49 26.23
C LYS A 575 -0.97 8.35 25.64
N LEU A 576 -1.34 9.47 25.03
CA LEU A 576 -0.37 10.42 24.46
C LEU A 576 0.04 11.40 25.56
N MET A 577 1.28 11.30 26.01
CA MET A 577 1.82 12.19 27.04
C MET A 577 2.29 13.50 26.41
N THR A 578 2.08 14.63 27.09
CA THR A 578 2.38 15.98 26.55
C THR A 578 3.86 16.26 26.42
N ASP A 579 4.68 15.56 27.21
CA ASP A 579 6.13 15.64 27.23
C ASP A 579 6.80 14.71 26.20
N CYS A 580 6.04 13.83 25.55
CA CYS A 580 6.59 12.91 24.56
C CYS A 580 6.95 13.60 23.23
N ALA A 581 7.89 13.03 22.50
CA ALA A 581 8.41 13.58 21.26
C ALA A 581 7.32 13.75 20.18
N ALA A 582 6.43 12.77 20.01
CA ALA A 582 5.33 12.83 19.05
C ALA A 582 4.40 14.01 19.33
N PHE A 583 4.09 14.25 20.62
CA PHE A 583 3.26 15.38 21.02
C PHE A 583 3.98 16.70 20.71
N LYS A 584 5.23 16.86 21.15
CA LYS A 584 5.99 18.11 20.91
C LYS A 584 6.21 18.40 19.43
N LEU A 585 6.61 17.39 18.66
CA LEU A 585 6.76 17.49 17.20
C LEU A 585 5.45 17.93 16.54
N HIS A 586 4.29 17.52 17.07
CA HIS A 586 3.01 17.86 16.47
C HIS A 586 2.39 19.17 16.96
N PHE A 587 2.49 19.51 18.23
CA PHE A 587 1.71 20.59 18.83
C PHE A 587 2.56 21.75 19.34
N ALA A 588 3.84 21.54 19.62
CA ALA A 588 4.73 22.53 20.19
C ALA A 588 6.15 22.48 19.59
N PRO A 589 6.30 22.54 18.25
CA PRO A 589 7.61 22.38 17.62
C PRO A 589 8.55 23.57 17.86
N GLU A 590 8.01 24.72 18.22
CA GLU A 590 8.81 25.91 18.57
C GLU A 590 9.61 25.70 19.87
N GLY A 591 9.14 24.82 20.75
CA GLY A 591 9.81 24.43 22.00
C GLY A 591 10.79 23.27 21.87
N LEU A 592 11.11 22.82 20.65
CA LEU A 592 12.07 21.73 20.43
C LEU A 592 13.51 22.23 20.58
N HIS A 593 14.28 21.51 21.39
CA HIS A 593 15.69 21.76 21.64
C HIS A 593 16.59 20.98 20.68
N TYR A 594 16.16 19.80 20.25
CA TYR A 594 16.95 18.85 19.45
C TYR A 594 16.56 18.82 17.98
N PHE A 595 15.42 19.40 17.62
CA PHE A 595 14.84 19.31 16.29
C PHE A 595 14.43 20.70 15.79
N THR A 596 14.55 20.93 14.47
CA THR A 596 14.11 22.17 13.83
C THR A 596 13.10 21.83 12.74
N PRO A 597 11.86 22.37 12.77
CA PRO A 597 10.92 22.16 11.67
C PRO A 597 11.39 22.92 10.42
N ILE A 598 11.59 22.21 9.31
CA ILE A 598 12.11 22.81 8.05
C ILE A 598 11.14 22.72 6.86
N PHE A 599 10.14 21.84 6.94
CA PHE A 599 9.10 21.74 5.90
C PHE A 599 7.82 21.10 6.44
N GLN A 600 6.67 21.50 5.89
CA GLN A 600 5.39 20.87 6.19
C GLN A 600 4.44 20.85 4.97
N THR A 601 3.62 19.80 4.92
CA THR A 601 2.39 19.71 4.13
C THR A 601 1.20 19.54 5.10
N ASP A 602 0.00 19.27 4.57
CA ASP A 602 -1.17 19.05 5.42
C ASP A 602 -0.98 17.79 6.30
N TYR A 603 -0.26 16.76 5.79
CA TYR A 603 -0.02 15.49 6.47
C TYR A 603 1.42 15.21 6.92
N PHE A 604 2.43 15.69 6.19
CA PHE A 604 3.83 15.39 6.44
C PHE A 604 4.57 16.58 7.03
N ARG A 605 5.50 16.34 7.93
CA ARG A 605 6.43 17.34 8.46
C ARG A 605 7.85 16.81 8.40
N VAL A 606 8.81 17.68 8.12
CA VAL A 606 10.23 17.37 8.14
C VAL A 606 10.88 18.17 9.24
N PHE A 607 11.59 17.47 10.11
CA PHE A 607 12.41 18.06 11.14
C PHE A 607 13.88 17.75 10.86
N GLU A 608 14.74 18.76 10.90
CA GLU A 608 16.18 18.58 10.94
C GLU A 608 16.62 18.18 12.35
N VAL A 609 17.57 17.26 12.45
CA VAL A 609 18.18 16.83 13.71
C VAL A 609 19.38 17.71 14.01
N ARG A 610 19.34 18.51 15.09
CA ARG A 610 20.39 19.49 15.38
C ARG A 610 21.71 18.83 15.77
N GLU A 611 22.82 19.33 15.22
CA GLU A 611 24.16 18.95 15.66
C GLU A 611 24.45 19.49 17.07
N LYS A 612 24.01 20.72 17.35
CA LYS A 612 24.12 21.38 18.66
C LYS A 612 22.73 21.74 19.19
N PRO A 613 22.23 21.05 20.24
CA PRO A 613 20.93 21.36 20.83
C PRO A 613 20.91 22.77 21.44
N GLY A 614 19.82 23.51 21.25
CA GLY A 614 19.56 24.78 21.94
C GLY A 614 19.97 26.09 21.25
N GLU A 615 20.76 26.07 20.17
CA GLU A 615 20.93 27.27 19.31
C GLU A 615 19.68 27.41 18.43
N GLN A 616 18.88 28.46 18.66
CA GLN A 616 17.68 28.77 17.89
C GLN A 616 18.10 29.67 16.71
N GLU A 617 18.36 29.08 15.54
CA GLU A 617 18.34 29.87 14.31
C GLU A 617 16.90 30.26 14.01
N ALA A 618 16.68 31.53 13.64
CA ALA A 618 15.37 32.11 13.33
C ALA A 618 14.83 31.56 11.99
N HIS A 619 14.60 30.25 11.90
CA HIS A 619 13.91 29.64 10.78
C HIS A 619 12.40 29.65 11.05
N TYR A 620 11.72 30.68 10.54
CA TYR A 620 10.27 30.79 10.56
C TYR A 620 9.64 29.82 9.55
N LEU A 621 9.63 28.52 9.87
CA LEU A 621 8.65 27.64 9.23
C LEU A 621 7.30 27.91 9.88
N ARG A 622 6.36 28.46 9.11
CA ARG A 622 4.96 28.63 9.54
C ARG A 622 4.37 27.27 9.88
N TYR A 623 4.43 26.89 11.14
CA TYR A 623 3.98 25.60 11.61
C TYR A 623 2.49 25.63 11.91
N SER A 624 1.71 24.68 11.39
CA SER A 624 0.30 24.56 11.72
C SER A 624 -0.02 23.14 12.19
N PRO A 625 -0.45 22.94 13.45
CA PRO A 625 -0.88 21.63 13.91
C PRO A 625 -2.16 21.23 13.17
N GLN A 626 -2.21 19.98 12.71
CA GLN A 626 -3.36 19.49 11.95
C GLN A 626 -4.59 19.29 12.87
N TYR A 627 -4.34 18.96 14.15
CA TYR A 627 -5.38 18.73 15.14
C TYR A 627 -5.37 19.81 16.23
N ASP A 628 -6.50 19.94 16.91
CA ASP A 628 -6.56 20.64 18.18
C ASP A 628 -5.95 19.76 19.29
N PRO A 629 -4.99 20.26 20.10
CA PRO A 629 -4.43 19.51 21.22
C PRO A 629 -5.50 19.00 22.19
N SER A 630 -6.59 19.74 22.41
CA SER A 630 -7.66 19.39 23.37
C SER A 630 -8.31 18.04 23.08
N LEU A 631 -8.30 17.59 21.81
CA LEU A 631 -8.77 16.26 21.41
C LEU A 631 -7.98 15.11 22.07
N PHE A 632 -6.78 15.41 22.58
CA PHE A 632 -5.85 14.43 23.15
C PHE A 632 -5.56 14.65 24.65
N MET A 633 -6.08 15.72 25.28
CA MET A 633 -5.70 16.19 26.62
C MET A 633 -6.72 15.92 27.74
N VAL A 634 -7.78 15.15 27.49
CA VAL A 634 -8.84 14.94 28.49
C VAL A 634 -8.38 13.93 29.56
N GLU A 635 -8.23 14.38 30.81
CA GLU A 635 -7.60 13.62 31.92
C GLU A 635 -8.50 12.59 32.63
N GLU A 636 -9.83 12.77 32.65
CA GLU A 636 -10.76 11.90 33.41
C GLU A 636 -11.57 10.95 32.52
N MET A 637 -10.99 9.97 31.83
CA MET A 637 -11.83 8.90 31.23
C MET A 637 -11.15 7.54 31.24
N GLY A 638 -11.88 6.52 31.69
CA GLY A 638 -11.45 5.13 31.76
C GLY A 638 -11.14 4.51 30.38
N PRO A 639 -10.93 3.18 30.31
CA PRO A 639 -10.35 2.48 29.15
C PRO A 639 -11.20 2.51 27.86
N SER A 640 -12.35 3.18 27.84
CA SER A 640 -13.29 3.21 26.72
C SER A 640 -13.56 4.64 26.24
N PHE A 641 -12.53 5.36 25.78
CA PHE A 641 -12.80 6.37 24.77
C PHE A 641 -13.04 5.60 23.48
N SER A 642 -14.32 5.45 23.12
CA SER A 642 -14.76 4.69 21.96
C SER A 642 -13.99 5.12 20.71
N ASP A 643 -13.94 4.21 19.73
CA ASP A 643 -13.56 4.38 18.33
C ASP A 643 -14.19 5.60 17.60
N SER A 644 -14.77 6.60 18.29
CA SER A 644 -15.56 7.67 17.72
C SER A 644 -14.83 9.00 17.56
N LEU A 645 -14.03 9.54 18.50
CA LEU A 645 -13.63 10.96 18.41
C LEU A 645 -12.44 11.25 17.51
N VAL A 646 -11.40 10.40 17.54
CA VAL A 646 -10.30 10.49 16.56
C VAL A 646 -10.81 10.14 15.17
N ASN A 647 -11.69 9.14 15.03
CA ASN A 647 -12.34 8.81 13.75
C ASN A 647 -13.33 9.89 13.27
N VAL A 648 -14.05 10.57 14.17
CA VAL A 648 -14.92 11.70 13.83
C VAL A 648 -14.09 12.92 13.46
N ALA A 649 -12.96 13.15 14.13
CA ALA A 649 -11.98 14.16 13.73
C ALA A 649 -11.40 13.80 12.35
N TRP A 650 -11.07 12.53 12.09
CA TRP A 650 -10.65 12.02 10.78
C TRP A 650 -11.70 12.25 9.71
N GLU A 651 -12.95 11.86 9.94
CA GLU A 651 -14.06 12.07 9.02
C GLU A 651 -14.29 13.55 8.76
N SER A 652 -14.17 14.40 9.80
CA SER A 652 -14.29 15.84 9.68
C SER A 652 -13.14 16.45 8.86
N ILE A 653 -11.91 15.94 9.04
CA ILE A 653 -10.72 16.35 8.28
C ILE A 653 -10.83 15.90 6.82
N GLU A 654 -11.18 14.65 6.58
CA GLU A 654 -11.39 14.14 5.22
C GLU A 654 -12.50 14.90 4.51
N LYS A 655 -13.61 15.16 5.20
CA LYS A 655 -14.70 15.97 4.68
C LYS A 655 -14.25 17.40 4.40
N ALA A 656 -13.52 18.03 5.32
CA ALA A 656 -13.00 19.39 5.15
C ALA A 656 -12.04 19.47 3.96
N LEU A 657 -11.06 18.57 3.87
CA LEU A 657 -10.10 18.56 2.77
C LEU A 657 -10.74 18.18 1.43
N GLY A 658 -11.72 17.27 1.43
CA GLY A 658 -12.52 16.96 0.23
C GLY A 658 -13.32 18.19 -0.25
N LEU A 659 -13.89 18.95 0.67
CA LEU A 659 -14.55 20.23 0.38
C LEU A 659 -13.55 21.26 -0.17
N VAL A 660 -12.34 21.35 0.40
CA VAL A 660 -11.27 22.23 -0.11
C VAL A 660 -10.88 21.88 -1.55
N GLN A 661 -10.74 20.59 -1.87
CA GLN A 661 -10.42 20.17 -3.23
C GLN A 661 -11.54 20.49 -4.21
N HIS A 662 -12.78 20.22 -3.83
CA HIS A 662 -13.93 20.53 -4.67
C HIS A 662 -14.06 22.05 -4.88
N ALA A 663 -13.88 22.83 -3.82
CA ALA A 663 -13.86 24.29 -3.87
C ALA A 663 -12.75 24.83 -4.79
N ALA A 664 -11.55 24.26 -4.71
CA ALA A 664 -10.43 24.66 -5.57
C ALA A 664 -10.71 24.37 -7.05
N ALA A 665 -11.35 23.24 -7.37
CA ALA A 665 -11.77 22.92 -8.74
C ALA A 665 -12.83 23.92 -9.24
N LEU A 666 -13.85 24.21 -8.43
CA LEU A 666 -14.87 25.21 -8.75
C LEU A 666 -14.25 26.60 -8.98
N ALA A 667 -13.30 27.00 -8.14
CA ALA A 667 -12.59 28.27 -8.29
C ALA A 667 -11.77 28.31 -9.59
N ALA A 668 -11.14 27.20 -10.00
CA ALA A 668 -10.42 27.11 -11.26
C ALA A 668 -11.34 27.20 -12.49
N GLU A 669 -12.60 26.76 -12.36
CA GLU A 669 -13.65 26.89 -13.37
C GLU A 669 -14.35 28.27 -13.34
N GLY A 670 -13.95 29.18 -12.44
CA GLY A 670 -14.54 30.51 -12.27
C GLY A 670 -15.77 30.57 -11.37
N GLY A 671 -16.20 29.45 -10.78
CA GLY A 671 -17.31 29.33 -9.83
C GLY A 671 -16.96 29.82 -8.42
N PHE A 672 -16.50 31.07 -8.28
CA PHE A 672 -15.95 31.59 -7.02
C PHE A 672 -16.96 31.61 -5.86
N SER A 673 -18.23 31.90 -6.11
CA SER A 673 -19.28 31.94 -5.07
C SER A 673 -19.52 30.57 -4.43
N ASP A 674 -19.59 29.52 -5.25
CA ASP A 674 -19.74 28.15 -4.75
C ASP A 674 -18.47 27.65 -4.06
N ALA A 675 -17.30 28.00 -4.60
CA ALA A 675 -16.02 27.72 -3.96
C ALA A 675 -15.93 28.37 -2.56
N ALA A 676 -16.31 29.64 -2.41
CA ALA A 676 -16.31 30.33 -1.12
C ALA A 676 -17.24 29.66 -0.11
N ARG A 677 -18.43 29.23 -0.53
CA ARG A 677 -19.35 28.47 0.34
C ARG A 677 -18.72 27.16 0.82
N MET A 678 -18.09 26.42 -0.09
CA MET A 678 -17.43 25.15 0.23
C MET A 678 -16.23 25.33 1.17
N PHE A 679 -15.39 26.35 0.93
CA PHE A 679 -14.28 26.68 1.83
C PHE A 679 -14.76 27.09 3.22
N ASN A 680 -15.88 27.83 3.34
CA ASN A 680 -16.46 28.14 4.65
C ASN A 680 -16.90 26.89 5.41
N ILE A 681 -17.57 25.95 4.74
CA ILE A 681 -17.97 24.68 5.38
C ILE A 681 -16.71 23.92 5.82
N ALA A 682 -15.67 23.89 4.98
CA ALA A 682 -14.40 23.25 5.33
C ALA A 682 -13.72 23.90 6.54
N LEU A 683 -13.71 25.24 6.61
CA LEU A 683 -13.14 25.99 7.74
C LEU A 683 -13.99 25.88 9.02
N GLY A 684 -15.29 25.65 8.89
CA GLY A 684 -16.16 25.30 10.03
C GLY A 684 -15.82 23.94 10.63
N LEU A 685 -15.35 22.99 9.81
CA LEU A 685 -14.87 21.67 10.25
C LEU A 685 -13.42 21.72 10.73
N MET A 686 -12.58 22.51 10.06
CA MET A 686 -11.17 22.68 10.37
C MET A 686 -10.77 24.17 10.35
N PRO A 687 -10.85 24.87 11.48
CA PRO A 687 -10.58 26.30 11.55
C PRO A 687 -9.12 26.68 11.21
N ARG A 688 -8.16 25.75 11.37
CA ARG A 688 -6.72 26.02 11.18
C ARG A 688 -6.19 25.67 9.78
N LEU A 689 -7.05 25.52 8.77
CA LEU A 689 -6.62 25.32 7.38
C LEU A 689 -6.23 26.65 6.70
N ASP A 690 -4.98 27.07 6.89
CA ASP A 690 -4.45 28.30 6.30
C ASP A 690 -4.62 28.39 4.78
N ARG A 691 -4.34 27.30 4.06
CA ARG A 691 -4.49 27.22 2.60
C ARG A 691 -5.95 27.44 2.18
N ALA A 692 -6.90 26.88 2.92
CA ALA A 692 -8.33 27.04 2.66
C ALA A 692 -8.82 28.44 3.00
N ARG A 693 -8.32 29.03 4.10
CA ARG A 693 -8.63 30.41 4.51
C ARG A 693 -8.13 31.43 3.51
N LEU A 694 -6.90 31.26 3.02
CA LEU A 694 -6.35 32.09 1.95
C LEU A 694 -7.17 31.98 0.66
N ALA A 695 -7.52 30.76 0.25
CA ALA A 695 -8.33 30.53 -0.94
C ALA A 695 -9.75 31.12 -0.79
N LEU A 696 -10.35 31.03 0.39
CA LEU A 696 -11.63 31.68 0.71
C LEU A 696 -11.54 33.21 0.56
N ALA A 697 -10.51 33.83 1.14
CA ALA A 697 -10.30 35.27 1.03
C ALA A 697 -10.10 35.71 -0.43
N GLN A 698 -9.38 34.92 -1.23
CA GLN A 698 -9.23 35.15 -2.66
C GLN A 698 -10.54 35.00 -3.43
N CYS A 699 -11.36 33.98 -3.12
CA CYS A 699 -12.70 33.83 -3.71
C CYS A 699 -13.57 35.05 -3.38
N TYR A 700 -13.62 35.48 -2.12
CA TYR A 700 -14.38 36.67 -1.73
C TYR A 700 -13.94 37.92 -2.47
N ARG A 701 -12.62 38.13 -2.59
CA ARG A 701 -12.06 39.23 -3.37
C ARG A 701 -12.50 39.16 -4.84
N ARG A 702 -12.48 37.99 -5.47
CA ARG A 702 -12.92 37.79 -6.87
C ARG A 702 -14.42 38.02 -7.10
N ILE A 703 -15.25 37.84 -6.06
CA ILE A 703 -16.70 38.09 -6.11
C ILE A 703 -17.02 39.55 -5.75
N GLY A 704 -16.02 40.37 -5.41
CA GLY A 704 -16.19 41.76 -4.98
C GLY A 704 -16.70 41.91 -3.53
N ARG A 705 -16.64 40.84 -2.72
CA ARG A 705 -16.98 40.85 -1.29
C ARG A 705 -15.73 41.15 -0.45
N TYR A 706 -15.20 42.34 -0.66
CA TYR A 706 -13.90 42.74 -0.11
C TYR A 706 -13.89 42.81 1.42
N ASP A 707 -15.01 43.14 2.04
CA ASP A 707 -15.23 43.14 3.49
C ASP A 707 -15.00 41.75 4.11
N LEU A 708 -15.57 40.71 3.50
CA LEU A 708 -15.40 39.33 3.93
C LEU A 708 -13.96 38.84 3.67
N ALA A 709 -13.33 39.28 2.57
CA ALA A 709 -11.93 38.98 2.31
C ALA A 709 -11.00 39.60 3.38
N VAL A 710 -11.23 40.87 3.76
CA VAL A 710 -10.49 41.53 4.85
C VAL A 710 -10.62 40.76 6.15
N ALA A 711 -11.84 40.34 6.53
CA ALA A 711 -12.08 39.60 7.76
C ALA A 711 -11.27 38.28 7.81
N GLU A 712 -11.20 37.56 6.69
CA GLU A 712 -10.44 36.32 6.61
C GLU A 712 -8.92 36.55 6.61
N TYR A 713 -8.42 37.58 5.94
CA TYR A 713 -7.00 37.97 6.04
C TYR A 713 -6.62 38.44 7.45
N ARG A 714 -7.48 39.19 8.14
CA ARG A 714 -7.25 39.64 9.52
C ARG A 714 -7.17 38.46 10.49
N LYS A 715 -8.07 37.47 10.36
CA LYS A 715 -7.93 36.20 11.11
C LYS A 715 -6.61 35.48 10.81
N MET A 716 -6.12 35.53 9.56
CA MET A 716 -4.82 34.95 9.23
C MET A 716 -3.66 35.71 9.90
N ILE A 717 -3.75 37.04 10.04
CA ILE A 717 -2.77 37.86 10.77
C ILE A 717 -2.85 37.58 12.28
N GLU A 718 -4.05 37.47 12.85
CA GLU A 718 -4.24 37.10 14.27
C GLU A 718 -3.63 35.74 14.58
N LEU A 719 -3.74 34.79 13.65
CA LEU A 719 -3.15 33.45 13.79
C LEU A 719 -1.64 33.45 13.56
N ASP A 720 -1.11 34.34 12.72
CA ASP A 720 0.30 34.43 12.37
C ASP A 720 0.69 35.86 11.97
N PRO A 721 1.13 36.68 12.95
CA PRO A 721 1.51 38.06 12.72
C PRO A 721 2.78 38.23 11.88
N LEU A 722 3.58 37.19 11.64
CA LEU A 722 4.81 37.32 10.83
C LEU A 722 4.61 36.91 9.37
N ASN A 723 3.36 36.70 8.94
CA ASN A 723 3.08 36.28 7.57
C ASN A 723 3.05 37.43 6.57
N VAL A 724 4.21 37.78 6.03
CA VAL A 724 4.37 38.78 4.96
C VAL A 724 3.36 38.63 3.82
N ARG A 725 3.10 37.39 3.39
CA ARG A 725 2.20 37.13 2.24
C ARG A 725 0.77 37.54 2.54
N VAL A 726 0.33 37.49 3.81
CA VAL A 726 -1.01 37.88 4.22
C VAL A 726 -1.15 39.39 4.23
N TYR A 727 -0.16 40.13 4.75
CA TYR A 727 -0.12 41.59 4.65
C TYR A 727 -0.15 42.06 3.20
N ILE A 728 0.65 41.45 2.32
CA ILE A 728 0.65 41.77 0.88
C ILE A 728 -0.70 41.42 0.24
N ALA A 729 -1.31 40.29 0.58
CA ALA A 729 -2.61 39.91 0.04
C ALA A 729 -3.75 40.82 0.51
N LEU A 730 -3.74 41.23 1.78
CA LEU A 730 -4.68 42.18 2.36
C LEU A 730 -4.50 43.58 1.75
N ALA A 731 -3.26 44.04 1.60
CA ALA A 731 -2.95 45.28 0.90
C ALA A 731 -3.42 45.25 -0.56
N GLY A 732 -3.20 44.13 -1.26
CA GLY A 732 -3.74 43.91 -2.60
C GLY A 732 -5.27 43.98 -2.66
N ASN A 733 -5.96 43.50 -1.63
CA ASN A 733 -7.42 43.62 -1.50
C ASN A 733 -7.88 45.08 -1.30
N TYR A 734 -7.12 45.92 -0.59
CA TYR A 734 -7.39 47.35 -0.49
C TYR A 734 -7.05 48.11 -1.77
N ARG A 735 -5.95 47.75 -2.45
CA ARG A 735 -5.59 48.32 -3.77
C ARG A 735 -6.67 48.10 -4.82
N GLU A 736 -7.28 46.91 -4.88
CA GLU A 736 -8.38 46.65 -5.81
C GLU A 736 -9.66 47.45 -5.51
N GLN A 737 -9.80 47.94 -4.28
CA GLN A 737 -10.85 48.90 -3.90
C GLN A 737 -10.43 50.36 -4.12
N ASN A 738 -9.24 50.61 -4.68
CA ASN A 738 -8.61 51.92 -4.81
C ASN A 738 -8.36 52.63 -3.45
N LEU A 739 -8.25 51.87 -2.37
CA LEU A 739 -7.98 52.36 -1.01
C LEU A 739 -6.47 52.26 -0.72
N LEU A 740 -5.66 52.97 -1.50
CA LEU A 740 -4.21 52.83 -1.48
C LEU A 740 -3.57 53.17 -0.13
N MET A 741 -4.05 54.21 0.59
CA MET A 741 -3.54 54.52 1.94
C MET A 741 -3.78 53.38 2.93
N ARG A 742 -4.95 52.71 2.90
CA ARG A 742 -5.19 51.54 3.75
C ARG A 742 -4.30 50.35 3.38
N ALA A 743 -3.90 50.24 2.11
CA ALA A 743 -2.94 49.25 1.69
C ALA A 743 -1.55 49.55 2.25
N VAL A 744 -1.13 50.82 2.28
CA VAL A 744 0.09 51.28 2.96
C VAL A 744 0.05 50.96 4.45
N ASP A 745 -1.02 51.36 5.15
CA ASP A 745 -1.16 51.15 6.60
C ASP A 745 -0.95 49.68 6.99
N VAL A 746 -1.58 48.75 6.26
CA VAL A 746 -1.43 47.31 6.50
C VAL A 746 -0.01 46.81 6.22
N LEU A 747 0.64 47.30 5.17
CA LEU A 747 2.00 46.88 4.87
C LEU A 747 2.99 47.43 5.90
N GLN A 748 2.75 48.65 6.41
CA GLN A 748 3.53 49.24 7.50
C GLN A 748 3.33 48.48 8.81
N GLU A 749 2.10 48.06 9.13
CA GLU A 749 1.84 47.14 10.26
C GLU A 749 2.70 45.86 10.16
N GLY A 750 2.86 45.31 8.95
CA GLY A 750 3.78 44.19 8.72
C GLY A 750 5.26 44.56 8.90
N LEU A 751 5.67 45.76 8.48
CA LEU A 751 7.04 46.26 8.62
C LEU A 751 7.41 46.62 10.07
N GLU A 752 6.45 46.97 10.93
CA GLU A 752 6.69 47.13 12.36
C GLU A 752 7.22 45.84 13.00
N LEU A 753 6.73 44.69 12.52
CA LEU A 753 7.17 43.37 12.97
C LEU A 753 8.38 42.84 12.18
N LEU A 754 8.50 43.22 10.91
CA LEU A 754 9.51 42.72 9.98
C LEU A 754 10.20 43.87 9.24
N PRO A 755 10.99 44.71 9.94
CA PRO A 755 11.48 45.99 9.40
C PRO A 755 12.41 45.85 8.19
N MET A 756 13.04 44.68 8.02
CA MET A 756 14.00 44.41 6.95
C MET A 756 13.41 43.58 5.80
N ASP A 757 12.11 43.28 5.80
CA ASP A 757 11.52 42.49 4.72
C ASP A 757 11.40 43.30 3.42
N LEU A 758 12.23 42.94 2.43
CA LEU A 758 12.29 43.61 1.15
C LEU A 758 10.95 43.57 0.39
N ASN A 759 10.17 42.49 0.49
CA ASN A 759 8.90 42.40 -0.24
C ASN A 759 7.86 43.38 0.31
N LEU A 760 7.79 43.54 1.63
CA LEU A 760 6.93 44.54 2.25
C LEU A 760 7.37 45.95 1.88
N GLN A 761 8.67 46.26 1.96
CA GLN A 761 9.19 47.57 1.57
C GLN A 761 8.88 47.90 0.11
N TYR A 762 9.05 46.94 -0.81
CA TYR A 762 8.66 47.11 -2.22
C TYR A 762 7.18 47.45 -2.38
N ARG A 763 6.32 46.72 -1.69
CA ARG A 763 4.88 46.94 -1.78
C ARG A 763 4.48 48.29 -1.20
N VAL A 764 5.13 48.77 -0.14
CA VAL A 764 4.88 50.11 0.38
C VAL A 764 5.29 51.18 -0.64
N ALA A 765 6.49 51.07 -1.21
CA ALA A 765 6.98 52.00 -2.23
C ALA A 765 6.08 52.04 -3.47
N GLU A 766 5.61 50.88 -3.96
CA GLU A 766 4.65 50.81 -5.06
C GLU A 766 3.32 51.51 -4.73
N ASN A 767 2.81 51.38 -3.50
CA ASN A 767 1.56 52.02 -3.10
C ASN A 767 1.68 53.53 -2.96
N TYR A 768 2.76 54.05 -2.36
CA TYR A 768 3.02 55.50 -2.30
C TYR A 768 3.23 56.10 -3.69
N ARG A 769 3.95 55.40 -4.57
CA ARG A 769 4.09 55.82 -5.97
C ARG A 769 2.74 55.96 -6.65
N ASP A 770 1.86 54.98 -6.48
CA ASP A 770 0.56 54.97 -7.12
C ASP A 770 -0.42 56.00 -6.49
N LEU A 771 -0.18 56.42 -5.25
CA LEU A 771 -0.82 57.58 -4.60
C LEU A 771 -0.34 58.93 -5.16
N GLY A 772 0.79 58.94 -5.88
CA GLY A 772 1.47 60.16 -6.33
C GLY A 772 2.43 60.76 -5.30
N ASP A 773 2.62 60.09 -4.16
CA ASP A 773 3.54 60.51 -3.11
C ASP A 773 4.96 60.06 -3.42
N THR A 774 5.61 60.82 -4.31
CA THR A 774 6.91 60.44 -4.87
C THR A 774 8.06 60.47 -3.86
N ALA A 775 7.98 61.33 -2.84
CA ALA A 775 9.03 61.46 -1.84
C ALA A 775 9.09 60.20 -0.96
N GLU A 776 7.93 59.75 -0.48
CA GLU A 776 7.81 58.61 0.42
C GLU A 776 8.10 57.31 -0.34
N ALA A 777 7.69 57.22 -1.61
CA ALA A 777 8.08 56.10 -2.47
C ALA A 777 9.60 56.00 -2.64
N VAL A 778 10.30 57.13 -2.86
CA VAL A 778 11.76 57.17 -2.98
C VAL A 778 12.44 56.75 -1.68
N GLU A 779 11.96 57.20 -0.52
CA GLU A 779 12.53 56.82 0.78
C GLU A 779 12.51 55.30 0.99
N TYR A 780 11.38 54.63 0.68
CA TYR A 780 11.32 53.17 0.78
C TYR A 780 12.20 52.46 -0.25
N TYR A 781 12.35 52.98 -1.47
CA TYR A 781 13.32 52.43 -2.42
C TYR A 781 14.78 52.63 -1.98
N GLU A 782 15.09 53.71 -1.28
CA GLU A 782 16.43 53.93 -0.70
C GLU A 782 16.71 52.93 0.42
N ARG A 783 15.76 52.68 1.32
CA ARG A 783 15.87 51.62 2.35
C ARG A 783 16.13 50.24 1.74
N ILE A 784 15.49 49.93 0.60
CA ILE A 784 15.74 48.70 -0.14
C ILE A 784 17.18 48.64 -0.65
N LEU A 785 17.75 49.75 -1.12
CA LEU A 785 19.15 49.83 -1.57
C LEU A 785 20.15 49.81 -0.40
N GLU A 786 19.76 50.21 0.80
CA GLU A 786 20.57 50.04 2.01
C GLU A 786 20.73 48.54 2.37
N ILE A 787 19.67 47.76 2.17
CA ILE A 787 19.66 46.30 2.44
C ILE A 787 20.26 45.50 1.28
N ASP A 788 19.92 45.87 0.03
CA ASP A 788 20.45 45.27 -1.21
C ASP A 788 20.98 46.36 -2.16
N PRO A 789 22.25 46.78 -2.01
CA PRO A 789 22.86 47.81 -2.84
C PRO A 789 22.93 47.49 -4.35
N SER A 790 22.79 46.20 -4.70
CA SER A 790 22.84 45.71 -6.07
C SER A 790 21.48 45.78 -6.79
N ASN A 791 20.43 46.23 -6.11
CA ASN A 791 19.08 46.16 -6.63
C ASN A 791 18.81 47.16 -7.77
N GLY A 792 18.95 46.68 -9.01
CA GLY A 792 18.72 47.49 -10.21
C GLY A 792 17.29 47.99 -10.38
N TYR A 793 16.29 47.30 -9.83
CA TYR A 793 14.89 47.73 -9.94
C TYR A 793 14.61 48.96 -9.08
N ALA A 794 15.00 48.95 -7.81
CA ALA A 794 14.84 50.09 -6.90
C ALA A 794 15.59 51.34 -7.43
N ARG A 795 16.82 51.16 -7.94
CA ARG A 795 17.60 52.26 -8.53
C ARG A 795 16.88 52.93 -9.72
N ASN A 796 16.37 52.12 -10.64
CA ASN A 796 15.66 52.62 -11.81
C ASN A 796 14.36 53.36 -11.44
N GLU A 797 13.63 52.89 -10.43
CA GLU A 797 12.40 53.57 -9.98
C GLU A 797 12.70 54.88 -9.24
N ILE A 798 13.79 54.97 -8.46
CA ILE A 798 14.23 56.25 -7.87
C ILE A 798 14.57 57.26 -8.96
N GLU A 799 15.36 56.88 -9.96
CA GLU A 799 15.72 57.76 -11.09
C GLU A 799 14.48 58.24 -11.84
N ARG A 800 13.53 57.32 -12.09
CA ARG A 800 12.26 57.65 -12.74
C ARG A 800 11.41 58.61 -11.92
N LEU A 801 11.28 58.39 -10.62
CA LEU A 801 10.45 59.22 -9.74
C LEU A 801 11.05 60.61 -9.54
N ARG A 802 12.36 60.72 -9.34
CA ARG A 802 13.07 62.01 -9.27
C ARG A 802 12.97 62.79 -10.58
N GLY A 803 13.10 62.12 -11.72
CA GLY A 803 12.92 62.75 -13.03
C GLY A 803 11.49 63.22 -13.33
N ILE A 804 10.49 62.75 -12.58
CA ILE A 804 9.11 63.29 -12.61
C ILE A 804 9.02 64.52 -11.71
N THR A 805 9.60 64.50 -10.50
CA THR A 805 9.60 65.63 -9.58
C THR A 805 10.32 66.86 -10.16
N ASP A 806 11.44 66.66 -10.86
CA ASP A 806 12.22 67.71 -11.52
C ASP A 806 11.53 68.36 -12.74
N LYS A 807 10.46 67.76 -13.26
CA LYS A 807 9.68 68.29 -14.40
C LYS A 807 8.49 69.18 -13.98
N PHE A 808 8.16 69.21 -12.69
CA PHE A 808 7.02 69.96 -12.14
C PHE A 808 7.44 71.09 -11.16
N GLN A 809 8.74 71.23 -10.89
CA GLN A 809 9.34 72.47 -10.38
C GLN A 809 9.73 73.37 -11.54
#